data_AF-A0A378IMZ3-F1
#
_entry.id   AF-A0A378IMZ3-F1
#
_cell.length_a   1.000
_cell.length_b   1.000
_cell.length_c   1.000
_cell.angle_alpha   90.00
_cell.angle_beta   90.00
_cell.angle_gamma   90.00
#
_symmetry.space_group_name_H-M   'P 1'
#
loop_
_entity.id
_entity.type
_entity.pdbx_description
1 polymer ?
#
loop_
_entity_poly.entity_id
_entity_poly.type
_entity_poly.pdbx_seq_one_letter_code
_entity_poly.pdbx_strand_id
1 'polypeptide(L)'
;MQSKKEKKKRAVSNPLVEDFAQEFEHLMRTDLTQQNLNKSASEVYDRVKQEITDAEEELKKIKPKKGKAKRKATLNETIIKKKKWLSDVDDEENKNFLPLWSAMFHGYLIDLVVNQKEHIRKQGLVVKAANEEFVKLLSTVLSQDIKIEGKTDTASELKEYKNVFSRFSESIKTIVIEDKNQITLKRIRKLVYGNDLTIEHDCNGHAIYTQLYKEGKQLVIIHCNRGNGQRATYNLVYRINIAGLDLNKLRTAIETITGLGVVNGNEEGYKKFYDQYDKTLKELGFSFSWGKHVKSQKIGNCVLANLKGLLKERLPEDVYKWCTTQMRDLSALQHLINPMLESGKNLTNKPFNIDTDNEFFHLRQLINYIFDKSVEGIVNGYFSNTRKSEALKKAFKALGNYEHVINENKALSRVARVHIKNYIHSKIDKYKKILINTEMQKPEIFYQILWSEAEKIVSLSSDDPSNKEFFKHLIRKAASNPHFFSGIYDYFNGEKKENSNALLKLVFTQSVEVITDDAVLNDPENIAVYQDSLRKILLKECDRIPCDQERIALLTDIHWINIDPTLYIAASVAMKDRENDKNKYATLKLLLDSTLKNSEFLDLFVRKKKPPLSTFFKQKLQPQGGFELSAFFKAAAEFIIDNTAFPLTQEKLQLHIGKIFHDTSERTTDKDKVKRFLELFCYKQLIDSKKINAKNITGWKNLHVLAHQCKQIAYCLPDALTVADGVLDSYHELKPLTTKPAPKKREQPLLEFRFC
;
A
#
# COMPACT_ATOMS: atom_id res chain seq x y z
N MET A 1 -48.00 34.91 -23.92
CA MET A 1 -48.42 33.53 -24.29
C MET A 1 -47.87 33.26 -25.69
N GLN A 2 -46.80 32.47 -25.80
CA GLN A 2 -46.77 31.11 -26.38
C GLN A 2 -46.93 31.10 -27.91
N SER A 3 -46.20 30.34 -28.74
CA SER A 3 -45.05 29.42 -28.64
C SER A 3 -44.78 28.87 -30.06
N LYS A 4 -43.65 28.16 -30.24
CA LYS A 4 -43.17 27.35 -31.40
C LYS A 4 -42.24 28.11 -32.35
N LYS A 5 -41.04 27.63 -32.69
CA LYS A 5 -40.34 26.37 -32.39
C LYS A 5 -38.84 26.58 -32.64
N GLU A 6 -38.03 25.90 -31.84
CA GLU A 6 -36.56 25.89 -31.85
C GLU A 6 -35.91 25.59 -33.21
N LYS A 7 -34.82 26.29 -33.51
CA LYS A 7 -33.60 25.68 -34.06
C LYS A 7 -32.39 26.30 -33.34
N LYS A 8 -32.00 25.67 -32.23
CA LYS A 8 -30.71 25.88 -31.56
C LYS A 8 -29.60 25.48 -32.54
N LYS A 9 -28.89 26.47 -33.10
CA LYS A 9 -27.50 26.28 -33.51
C LYS A 9 -26.72 25.95 -32.23
N ARG A 10 -26.25 24.71 -32.11
CA ARG A 10 -25.24 24.32 -31.12
C ARG A 10 -24.01 25.21 -31.35
N ALA A 11 -23.86 26.25 -30.53
CA ALA A 11 -22.54 26.77 -30.22
C ALA A 11 -21.85 25.66 -29.43
N VAL A 12 -20.89 24.99 -30.07
CA VAL A 12 -19.92 24.16 -29.35
C VAL A 12 -19.07 25.14 -28.55
N SER A 13 -19.46 25.40 -27.31
CA SER A 13 -18.52 25.93 -26.33
C SER A 13 -17.52 24.81 -26.09
N ASN A 14 -16.29 24.99 -26.58
CA ASN A 14 -15.18 24.18 -26.10
C ASN A 14 -15.20 24.20 -24.57
N PRO A 15 -14.93 23.06 -23.90
CA PRO A 15 -14.65 23.11 -22.48
C PRO A 15 -13.49 24.10 -22.31
N LEU A 16 -13.69 25.09 -21.44
CA LEU A 16 -12.56 25.81 -20.85
C LEU A 16 -11.73 24.73 -20.16
N VAL A 17 -10.66 24.33 -20.83
CA VAL A 17 -9.56 23.61 -20.20
C VAL A 17 -9.13 24.53 -19.08
N GLU A 18 -9.34 24.13 -17.83
CA GLU A 18 -8.73 24.84 -16.71
C GLU A 18 -7.23 24.83 -16.96
N ASP A 19 -6.72 26.04 -17.16
CA ASP A 19 -5.36 26.27 -17.55
C ASP A 19 -4.51 26.01 -16.31
N PHE A 20 -3.96 24.80 -16.21
CA PHE A 20 -2.90 24.48 -15.24
C PHE A 20 -1.75 25.50 -15.35
N ALA A 21 -1.62 26.23 -16.47
CA ALA A 21 -0.71 27.35 -16.55
C ALA A 21 -1.05 28.46 -15.55
N GLN A 22 -2.28 28.67 -15.07
CA GLN A 22 -2.55 29.69 -14.04
C GLN A 22 -2.09 29.28 -12.65
N GLU A 23 -2.27 28.02 -12.24
CA GLU A 23 -1.82 27.52 -10.93
C GLU A 23 -0.33 27.21 -10.94
N PHE A 24 0.20 26.69 -12.05
CA PHE A 24 1.64 26.57 -12.29
C PHE A 24 2.29 27.93 -12.51
N GLU A 25 1.66 28.91 -13.15
CA GLU A 25 2.14 30.30 -13.19
C GLU A 25 2.00 30.94 -11.83
N HIS A 26 1.01 30.63 -11.01
CA HIS A 26 0.93 31.16 -9.65
C HIS A 26 2.02 30.55 -8.79
N LEU A 27 2.29 29.24 -8.92
CA LEU A 27 3.42 28.56 -8.30
C LEU A 27 4.74 29.13 -8.82
N MET A 28 4.91 29.30 -10.13
CA MET A 28 6.12 29.85 -10.77
C MET A 28 6.28 31.34 -10.49
N ARG A 29 5.21 32.12 -10.36
CA ARG A 29 5.22 33.53 -9.94
C ARG A 29 5.50 33.62 -8.45
N THR A 30 5.00 32.71 -7.63
CA THR A 30 5.33 32.62 -6.19
C THR A 30 6.77 32.15 -6.00
N ASP A 31 7.25 31.21 -6.81
CA ASP A 31 8.63 30.71 -6.90
C ASP A 31 9.55 31.80 -7.50
N LEU A 32 9.09 32.62 -8.44
CA LEU A 32 9.80 33.81 -8.96
C LEU A 32 9.81 34.95 -7.94
N THR A 33 8.73 35.13 -7.17
CA THR A 33 8.65 36.15 -6.11
C THR A 33 9.54 35.73 -4.94
N GLN A 34 9.54 34.45 -4.58
CA GLN A 34 10.49 33.85 -3.63
C GLN A 34 11.92 33.79 -4.18
N GLN A 35 12.16 33.53 -5.47
CA GLN A 35 13.51 33.60 -6.08
C GLN A 35 14.00 35.05 -6.18
N ASN A 36 13.11 36.03 -6.36
CA ASN A 36 13.45 37.45 -6.29
C ASN A 36 13.76 37.88 -4.84
N LEU A 37 13.13 37.24 -3.84
CA LEU A 37 13.49 37.38 -2.43
C LEU A 37 14.76 36.58 -2.06
N ASN A 38 15.00 35.43 -2.70
CA ASN A 38 16.04 34.44 -2.33
C ASN A 38 17.32 34.51 -3.17
N LYS A 39 17.36 35.26 -4.27
CA LYS A 39 18.60 35.53 -5.03
C LYS A 39 19.70 36.15 -4.16
N SER A 40 19.30 36.86 -3.10
CA SER A 40 20.18 37.39 -2.06
C SER A 40 20.10 36.58 -0.75
N ALA A 41 19.00 35.89 -0.44
CA ALA A 41 18.76 35.36 0.90
C ALA A 41 19.55 34.09 1.29
N SER A 42 19.88 33.15 0.40
CA SER A 42 20.60 31.93 0.84
C SER A 42 22.04 32.22 1.28
N GLU A 43 22.78 33.01 0.49
CA GLU A 43 24.12 33.47 0.88
C GLU A 43 24.07 34.45 2.07
N VAL A 44 22.97 35.19 2.23
CA VAL A 44 22.76 36.07 3.39
C VAL A 44 22.37 35.26 4.62
N TYR A 45 21.64 34.16 4.50
CA TYR A 45 21.18 33.32 5.62
C TYR A 45 22.36 32.54 6.23
N ASP A 46 23.19 31.90 5.41
CA ASP A 46 24.41 31.22 5.89
C ASP A 46 25.42 32.23 6.44
N ARG A 47 25.55 33.41 5.81
CA ARG A 47 26.35 34.51 6.31
C ARG A 47 25.84 35.06 7.64
N VAL A 48 24.52 35.22 7.81
CA VAL A 48 23.90 35.67 9.07
C VAL A 48 24.11 34.64 10.17
N LYS A 49 24.04 33.33 9.88
CA LYS A 49 24.39 32.26 10.84
C LYS A 49 25.87 32.32 11.26
N GLN A 50 26.77 32.52 10.29
CA GLN A 50 28.19 32.68 10.58
C GLN A 50 28.43 33.95 11.41
N GLU A 51 27.80 35.07 11.04
CA GLU A 51 27.89 36.34 11.77
C GLU A 51 27.32 36.26 13.19
N ILE A 52 26.29 35.45 13.44
CA ILE A 52 25.82 35.15 14.80
C ILE A 52 26.88 34.36 15.57
N THR A 53 27.45 33.33 14.94
CA THR A 53 28.49 32.48 15.57
C THR A 53 29.74 33.29 15.91
N ASP A 54 30.21 34.12 14.98
CA ASP A 54 31.34 35.02 15.16
C ASP A 54 31.06 36.06 16.25
N ALA A 55 29.84 36.63 16.28
CA ALA A 55 29.42 37.57 17.32
C ALA A 55 29.30 36.91 18.70
N GLU A 56 28.84 35.66 18.79
CA GLU A 56 28.78 34.89 20.03
C GLU A 56 30.17 34.51 20.54
N GLU A 57 31.10 34.18 19.64
CA GLU A 57 32.51 33.96 19.98
C GLU A 57 33.18 35.24 20.47
N GLU A 58 32.98 36.37 19.79
CA GLU A 58 33.45 37.68 20.25
C GLU A 58 32.89 38.01 21.63
N LEU A 59 31.60 37.76 21.86
CA LEU A 59 30.95 37.98 23.14
C LEU A 59 31.60 37.16 24.27
N LYS A 60 31.92 35.87 24.00
CA LYS A 60 32.61 34.97 24.94
C LYS A 60 34.04 35.43 25.25
N LYS A 61 34.73 36.06 24.30
CA LYS A 61 36.11 36.58 24.45
C LYS A 61 36.16 37.88 25.27
N ILE A 62 35.05 38.57 25.49
CA ILE A 62 35.00 39.81 26.29
C ILE A 62 35.07 39.48 27.81
N LYS A 63 36.26 39.64 28.40
CA LYS A 63 36.47 39.54 29.85
C LYS A 63 35.65 40.59 30.65
N PRO A 64 35.19 40.27 31.87
CA PRO A 64 34.40 41.17 32.72
C PRO A 64 35.30 42.23 33.37
N LYS A 65 35.61 43.31 32.64
CA LYS A 65 36.18 44.54 33.23
C LYS A 65 35.35 45.77 32.82
N LYS A 66 35.19 46.71 33.75
CA LYS A 66 34.43 47.97 33.57
C LYS A 66 34.93 48.72 32.32
N GLY A 67 33.98 49.12 31.46
CA GLY A 67 34.24 49.86 30.20
C GLY A 67 33.78 49.17 28.92
N LYS A 68 33.54 47.85 28.93
CA LYS A 68 33.08 47.09 27.73
C LYS A 68 31.56 46.81 27.68
N ALA A 69 30.78 47.37 28.62
CA ALA A 69 29.33 47.14 28.71
C ALA A 69 28.58 47.55 27.44
N LYS A 70 28.96 48.68 26.82
CA LYS A 70 28.35 49.16 25.57
C LYS A 70 28.62 48.21 24.40
N ARG A 71 29.87 47.73 24.24
CA ARG A 71 30.23 46.74 23.21
C ARG A 71 29.53 45.40 23.41
N LYS A 72 29.39 44.94 24.66
CA LYS A 72 28.63 43.72 25.00
C LYS A 72 27.13 43.88 24.70
N ALA A 73 26.55 45.05 25.02
CA ALA A 73 25.16 45.36 24.72
C ALA A 73 24.90 45.41 23.20
N THR A 74 25.78 46.05 22.42
CA THR A 74 25.66 46.12 20.95
C THR A 74 25.80 44.75 20.29
N LEU A 75 26.72 43.90 20.76
CA LEU A 75 26.85 42.52 20.27
C LEU A 75 25.60 41.69 20.61
N ASN A 76 25.09 41.78 21.84
CA ASN A 76 23.84 41.12 22.24
C ASN A 76 22.64 41.58 21.41
N GLU A 77 22.50 42.89 21.17
CA GLU A 77 21.41 43.43 20.35
C GLU A 77 21.50 42.96 18.89
N THR A 78 22.73 42.87 18.34
CA THR A 78 22.98 42.34 17.01
C THR A 78 22.64 40.85 16.91
N ILE A 79 23.03 40.05 17.91
CA ILE A 79 22.67 38.63 18.00
C ILE A 79 21.16 38.47 18.07
N ILE A 80 20.46 39.24 18.93
CA ILE A 80 19.00 39.17 19.08
C ILE A 80 18.30 39.55 17.77
N LYS A 81 18.68 40.65 17.11
CA LYS A 81 18.07 41.08 15.84
C LYS A 81 18.28 40.04 14.73
N LYS A 82 19.48 39.47 14.63
CA LYS A 82 19.79 38.45 13.61
C LYS A 82 19.12 37.10 13.88
N LYS A 83 19.03 36.68 15.16
CA LYS A 83 18.24 35.50 15.55
C LYS A 83 16.75 35.70 15.27
N LYS A 84 16.22 36.89 15.55
CA LYS A 84 14.84 37.24 15.21
C LYS A 84 14.63 37.20 13.69
N TRP A 85 15.54 37.75 12.90
CA TRP A 85 15.46 37.67 11.44
C TRP A 85 15.48 36.21 10.93
N LEU A 86 16.33 35.33 11.48
CA LEU A 86 16.30 33.89 11.16
C LEU A 86 14.94 33.28 11.52
N SER A 87 14.40 33.59 12.70
CA SER A 87 13.07 33.13 13.11
C SER A 87 11.97 33.63 12.19
N ASP A 88 11.98 34.90 11.80
CA ASP A 88 10.98 35.50 10.92
C ASP A 88 11.04 34.88 9.50
N VAL A 89 12.25 34.56 9.01
CA VAL A 89 12.46 33.84 7.74
C VAL A 89 12.00 32.38 7.85
N ASP A 90 12.35 31.69 8.93
CA ASP A 90 11.92 30.31 9.19
C ASP A 90 10.38 30.25 9.35
N ASP A 91 9.75 31.24 9.97
CA ASP A 91 8.29 31.36 10.13
C ASP A 91 7.57 31.60 8.79
N GLU A 92 8.12 32.45 7.91
CA GLU A 92 7.61 32.63 6.54
C GLU A 92 7.82 31.39 5.66
N GLU A 93 8.96 30.68 5.80
CA GLU A 93 9.18 29.40 5.10
C GLU A 93 8.20 28.31 5.61
N ASN A 94 7.92 28.28 6.92
CA ASN A 94 6.97 27.34 7.54
C ASN A 94 5.53 27.55 7.07
N LYS A 95 5.08 28.80 6.86
CA LYS A 95 3.73 29.07 6.30
C LYS A 95 3.54 28.53 4.89
N ASN A 96 4.62 28.46 4.11
CA ASN A 96 4.61 28.00 2.72
C ASN A 96 4.89 26.49 2.56
N PHE A 97 5.04 25.79 3.68
CA PHE A 97 5.43 24.39 3.73
C PHE A 97 4.32 23.43 3.30
N LEU A 98 3.10 23.61 3.80
CA LEU A 98 1.94 22.78 3.42
C LEU A 98 1.57 22.91 1.93
N PRO A 99 1.50 24.12 1.34
CA PRO A 99 1.32 24.30 -0.10
C PRO A 99 2.42 23.61 -0.93
N LEU A 100 3.68 23.72 -0.50
CA LEU A 100 4.80 23.04 -1.17
C LEU A 100 4.63 21.52 -1.16
N TRP A 101 4.29 20.94 -0.02
CA TRP A 101 4.10 19.51 0.07
C TRP A 101 2.89 19.01 -0.71
N SER A 102 1.77 19.74 -0.67
CA SER A 102 0.60 19.42 -1.51
C SER A 102 0.98 19.47 -2.99
N ALA A 103 1.75 20.48 -3.42
CA ALA A 103 2.28 20.57 -4.77
C ALA A 103 3.28 19.45 -5.10
N MET A 104 4.09 19.00 -4.15
CA MET A 104 5.01 17.86 -4.32
C MET A 104 4.26 16.53 -4.51
N PHE A 105 3.20 16.29 -3.72
CA PHE A 105 2.36 15.11 -3.89
C PHE A 105 1.53 15.17 -5.17
N HIS A 106 1.00 16.34 -5.54
CA HIS A 106 0.31 16.54 -6.82
C HIS A 106 1.27 16.36 -7.99
N GLY A 107 2.46 16.94 -7.91
CA GLY A 107 3.53 16.76 -8.89
C GLY A 107 3.93 15.30 -9.02
N TYR A 108 3.98 14.55 -7.93
CA TYR A 108 4.19 13.09 -7.96
C TYR A 108 3.01 12.32 -8.57
N LEU A 109 1.75 12.74 -8.37
CA LEU A 109 0.59 12.17 -9.07
C LEU A 109 0.67 12.43 -10.58
N ILE A 110 0.95 13.68 -10.97
CA ILE A 110 1.07 14.10 -12.37
C ILE A 110 2.31 13.47 -13.00
N ASP A 111 3.44 13.35 -12.32
CA ASP A 111 4.59 12.59 -12.83
C ASP A 111 4.36 11.07 -12.76
N LEU A 112 3.45 10.55 -11.93
CA LEU A 112 3.02 9.16 -12.06
C LEU A 112 2.02 8.92 -13.19
N VAL A 113 1.33 9.94 -13.71
CA VAL A 113 0.30 9.79 -14.76
C VAL A 113 0.76 10.35 -16.11
N VAL A 114 1.31 11.56 -16.10
CA VAL A 114 2.08 12.19 -17.18
C VAL A 114 3.45 11.56 -17.25
N ASN A 115 4.28 11.43 -16.23
CA ASN A 115 5.54 10.66 -16.40
C ASN A 115 5.25 9.14 -16.50
N GLN A 116 4.17 8.50 -16.02
CA GLN A 116 3.92 7.15 -16.61
C GLN A 116 3.56 7.27 -18.08
N LYS A 117 2.60 8.06 -18.54
CA LYS A 117 2.29 8.08 -19.99
C LYS A 117 3.35 8.72 -20.88
N GLU A 118 4.23 9.56 -20.34
CA GLU A 118 5.21 10.45 -20.98
C GLU A 118 6.65 10.03 -20.64
N HIS A 119 6.94 9.38 -19.52
CA HIS A 119 8.12 8.51 -19.33
C HIS A 119 7.84 7.14 -19.97
N ILE A 120 6.61 6.66 -20.19
CA ILE A 120 6.27 5.53 -21.12
C ILE A 120 6.15 6.03 -22.57
N ARG A 121 5.90 7.33 -22.85
CA ARG A 121 6.06 7.92 -24.21
C ARG A 121 7.50 8.30 -24.53
N LYS A 122 8.31 8.70 -23.55
CA LYS A 122 9.73 9.10 -23.68
C LYS A 122 10.71 7.95 -23.39
N GLN A 123 10.38 6.99 -22.51
CA GLN A 123 10.90 5.59 -22.59
C GLN A 123 10.10 4.76 -23.59
N GLY A 124 9.07 5.35 -24.19
CA GLY A 124 8.59 5.02 -25.52
C GLY A 124 9.63 5.43 -26.56
N LEU A 125 10.89 5.13 -26.29
CA LEU A 125 11.88 4.89 -27.30
C LEU A 125 11.24 3.88 -28.24
N VAL A 126 11.09 4.30 -29.50
CA VAL A 126 10.88 3.39 -30.65
C VAL A 126 11.66 2.12 -30.36
N VAL A 127 11.05 0.94 -30.53
CA VAL A 127 11.60 -0.36 -30.05
C VAL A 127 13.11 -0.51 -30.28
N LYS A 128 13.61 0.02 -31.40
CA LYS A 128 15.03 0.17 -31.76
C LYS A 128 15.89 0.87 -30.70
N ALA A 129 15.49 2.02 -30.18
CA ALA A 129 16.29 2.79 -29.22
C ALA A 129 16.27 2.21 -27.79
N ALA A 130 15.19 1.52 -27.39
CA ALA A 130 15.17 0.74 -26.14
C ALA A 130 16.09 -0.49 -26.21
N ASN A 131 16.20 -1.09 -27.40
CA ASN A 131 17.12 -2.19 -27.67
C ASN A 131 18.60 -1.73 -27.62
N GLU A 132 18.92 -0.63 -28.28
CA GLU A 132 20.26 -0.01 -28.26
C GLU A 132 20.71 0.36 -26.84
N GLU A 133 19.80 0.90 -26.02
CA GLU A 133 20.08 1.22 -24.63
C GLU A 133 20.36 -0.04 -23.79
N PHE A 134 19.54 -1.09 -23.94
CA PHE A 134 19.76 -2.36 -23.26
C PHE A 134 21.12 -2.98 -23.62
N VAL A 135 21.47 -2.94 -24.91
CA VAL A 135 22.76 -3.41 -25.43
C VAL A 135 23.93 -2.63 -24.84
N LYS A 136 23.81 -1.29 -24.75
CA LYS A 136 24.85 -0.41 -24.16
C LYS A 136 25.05 -0.72 -22.68
N LEU A 137 23.95 -0.85 -21.93
CA LEU A 137 23.98 -1.21 -20.52
C LEU A 137 24.60 -2.58 -20.29
N LEU A 138 24.18 -3.59 -21.07
CA LEU A 138 24.73 -4.95 -20.98
C LEU A 138 26.22 -4.97 -21.33
N SER A 139 26.66 -4.22 -22.35
CA SER A 139 28.08 -4.07 -22.70
C SER A 139 28.89 -3.42 -21.59
N THR A 140 28.28 -2.50 -20.83
CA THR A 140 28.92 -1.84 -19.67
C THR A 140 28.98 -2.75 -18.45
N VAL A 141 27.99 -3.64 -18.26
CA VAL A 141 28.04 -4.68 -17.21
C VAL A 141 29.07 -5.75 -17.57
N LEU A 142 29.21 -6.08 -18.86
CA LEU A 142 30.18 -7.04 -19.38
C LEU A 142 31.64 -6.68 -19.08
N SER A 143 31.97 -5.39 -18.99
CA SER A 143 33.32 -4.92 -18.64
C SER A 143 33.63 -5.01 -17.14
N GLN A 144 32.63 -5.29 -16.30
CA GLN A 144 32.80 -5.43 -14.87
C GLN A 144 33.18 -6.87 -14.48
N ASP A 145 33.78 -7.01 -13.30
CA ASP A 145 33.98 -8.32 -12.68
C ASP A 145 32.71 -8.77 -11.99
N ILE A 146 32.29 -10.02 -12.28
CA ILE A 146 31.12 -10.62 -11.65
C ILE A 146 31.48 -10.90 -10.18
N LYS A 147 30.77 -10.23 -9.27
CA LYS A 147 30.94 -10.38 -7.82
C LYS A 147 29.58 -10.61 -7.19
N ILE A 148 29.37 -11.83 -6.68
CA ILE A 148 28.13 -12.23 -5.99
C ILE A 148 28.48 -12.47 -4.53
N GLU A 149 27.76 -11.80 -3.63
CA GLU A 149 27.99 -11.93 -2.19
C GLU A 149 27.75 -13.37 -1.73
N GLY A 150 28.69 -13.91 -0.94
CA GLY A 150 28.61 -15.27 -0.41
C GLY A 150 28.87 -16.39 -1.42
N LYS A 151 29.27 -16.08 -2.67
CA LYS A 151 29.60 -17.08 -3.69
C LYS A 151 30.97 -16.83 -4.30
N THR A 152 31.73 -17.90 -4.49
CA THR A 152 33.05 -17.86 -5.15
C THR A 152 32.98 -18.71 -6.42
N ASP A 153 32.73 -18.07 -7.56
CA ASP A 153 32.72 -18.75 -8.86
C ASP A 153 34.17 -18.97 -9.34
N THR A 154 34.41 -20.10 -10.01
CA THR A 154 35.71 -20.40 -10.62
C THR A 154 35.97 -19.53 -11.84
N ALA A 155 37.25 -19.36 -12.22
CA ALA A 155 37.61 -18.61 -13.43
C ALA A 155 36.98 -19.20 -14.71
N SER A 156 36.75 -20.52 -14.75
CA SER A 156 36.09 -21.19 -15.87
C SER A 156 34.61 -20.82 -15.97
N GLU A 157 33.88 -20.85 -14.85
CA GLU A 157 32.46 -20.46 -14.81
C GLU A 157 32.28 -18.98 -15.17
N LEU A 158 33.13 -18.11 -14.63
CA LEU A 158 33.11 -16.68 -14.95
C LEU A 158 33.34 -16.42 -16.45
N LYS A 159 34.26 -17.17 -17.07
CA LYS A 159 34.54 -17.10 -18.51
C LYS A 159 33.33 -17.58 -19.32
N GLU A 160 32.65 -18.63 -18.88
CA GLU A 160 31.45 -19.14 -19.51
C GLU A 160 30.29 -18.13 -19.45
N TYR A 161 30.05 -17.53 -18.28
CA TYR A 161 29.02 -16.49 -18.13
C TYR A 161 29.32 -15.27 -19.01
N LYS A 162 30.57 -14.77 -19.02
CA LYS A 162 30.98 -13.66 -19.90
C LYS A 162 30.79 -14.01 -21.39
N ASN A 163 31.05 -15.25 -21.79
CA ASN A 163 30.81 -15.72 -23.15
C ASN A 163 29.31 -15.75 -23.50
N VAL A 164 28.45 -16.22 -22.59
CA VAL A 164 26.98 -16.18 -22.77
C VAL A 164 26.50 -14.74 -22.95
N PHE A 165 26.92 -13.83 -22.07
CA PHE A 165 26.56 -12.41 -22.16
C PHE A 165 27.04 -11.76 -23.46
N SER A 166 28.27 -12.05 -23.90
CA SER A 166 28.84 -11.51 -25.13
C SER A 166 28.05 -11.96 -26.36
N ARG A 167 27.78 -13.27 -26.50
CA ARG A 167 26.97 -13.82 -27.60
C ARG A 167 25.54 -13.29 -27.59
N PHE A 168 24.93 -13.18 -26.40
CA PHE A 168 23.61 -12.59 -26.23
C PHE A 168 23.57 -11.12 -26.68
N SER A 169 24.56 -10.33 -26.24
CA SER A 169 24.68 -8.92 -26.64
C SER A 169 24.88 -8.77 -28.14
N GLU A 170 25.68 -9.63 -28.76
CA GLU A 170 25.95 -9.57 -30.20
C GLU A 170 24.72 -9.93 -31.03
N SER A 171 23.98 -10.97 -30.60
CA SER A 171 22.73 -11.42 -31.22
C SER A 171 21.65 -10.34 -31.24
N ILE A 172 21.61 -9.52 -30.19
CA ILE A 172 20.67 -8.41 -30.08
C ILE A 172 21.13 -7.18 -30.88
N LYS A 173 22.46 -6.93 -30.94
CA LYS A 173 23.07 -5.82 -31.70
C LYS A 173 22.86 -5.96 -33.20
N THR A 174 23.17 -7.15 -33.72
CA THR A 174 23.37 -7.33 -35.16
C THR A 174 22.08 -7.66 -35.89
N ILE A 175 21.05 -8.11 -35.18
CA ILE A 175 19.93 -8.81 -35.81
C ILE A 175 18.63 -8.58 -35.01
N VAL A 176 17.94 -7.48 -35.32
CA VAL A 176 16.47 -7.36 -35.20
C VAL A 176 15.95 -7.60 -36.61
N ILE A 177 15.63 -8.86 -36.96
CA ILE A 177 15.09 -9.18 -38.29
C ILE A 177 13.64 -8.73 -38.33
N GLU A 178 13.40 -7.56 -38.91
CA GLU A 178 12.05 -7.08 -39.26
C GLU A 178 11.50 -7.79 -40.51
N ASP A 179 12.35 -8.50 -41.29
CA ASP A 179 11.98 -9.15 -42.55
C ASP A 179 12.37 -10.64 -42.62
N LYS A 180 11.38 -11.53 -42.72
CA LYS A 180 11.55 -12.98 -42.89
C LYS A 180 12.52 -13.37 -44.01
N ASN A 181 12.67 -12.56 -45.05
CA ASN A 181 13.60 -12.81 -46.17
C ASN A 181 15.07 -12.83 -45.71
N GLN A 182 15.39 -12.26 -44.55
CA GLN A 182 16.74 -12.30 -44.01
C GLN A 182 17.09 -13.64 -43.31
N ILE A 183 16.14 -14.58 -43.20
CA ILE A 183 16.38 -15.94 -42.67
C ILE A 183 17.02 -16.79 -43.78
N THR A 184 18.31 -16.55 -44.02
CA THR A 184 19.10 -17.26 -45.03
C THR A 184 19.72 -18.55 -44.48
N LEU A 185 19.98 -19.52 -45.35
CA LEU A 185 20.68 -20.76 -44.99
C LEU A 185 22.06 -20.48 -44.36
N LYS A 186 22.74 -19.41 -44.78
CA LYS A 186 24.02 -18.96 -44.19
C LYS A 186 23.87 -18.60 -42.71
N ARG A 187 22.79 -17.90 -42.33
CA ARG A 187 22.50 -17.57 -40.93
C ARG A 187 22.14 -18.81 -40.13
N ILE A 188 21.34 -19.72 -40.69
CA ILE A 188 21.01 -21.01 -40.04
C ILE A 188 22.27 -21.85 -39.78
N ARG A 189 23.20 -21.90 -40.74
CA ARG A 189 24.50 -22.56 -40.53
C ARG A 189 25.27 -21.89 -39.39
N LYS A 190 25.38 -20.56 -39.39
CA LYS A 190 26.06 -19.82 -38.29
C LYS A 190 25.44 -20.10 -36.92
N LEU A 191 24.11 -20.26 -36.85
CA LEU A 191 23.37 -20.62 -35.63
C LEU A 191 23.79 -21.99 -35.09
N VAL A 192 23.87 -22.98 -35.97
CA VAL A 192 24.33 -24.34 -35.62
C VAL A 192 25.82 -24.38 -35.23
N TYR A 193 26.61 -23.38 -35.64
CA TYR A 193 27.99 -23.17 -35.22
C TYR A 193 28.15 -22.29 -33.97
N GLY A 194 27.04 -21.94 -33.29
CA GLY A 194 27.08 -21.29 -31.97
C GLY A 194 26.96 -19.77 -31.98
N ASN A 195 26.59 -19.16 -33.11
CA ASN A 195 26.19 -17.75 -33.15
C ASN A 195 24.71 -17.63 -32.81
N ASP A 196 24.38 -16.87 -31.78
CA ASP A 196 22.99 -16.73 -31.38
C ASP A 196 22.20 -15.88 -32.39
N LEU A 197 20.89 -16.12 -32.47
CA LEU A 197 19.97 -15.39 -33.34
C LEU A 197 18.79 -14.91 -32.51
N THR A 198 18.53 -13.60 -32.51
CA THR A 198 17.34 -13.02 -31.91
C THR A 198 16.40 -12.56 -33.02
N ILE A 199 15.10 -12.81 -32.84
CA ILE A 199 14.02 -12.42 -33.74
C ILE A 199 13.06 -11.57 -32.92
N GLU A 200 12.81 -10.36 -33.40
CA GLU A 200 11.69 -9.54 -32.95
C GLU A 200 10.51 -9.81 -33.88
N HIS A 201 9.36 -10.15 -33.32
CA HIS A 201 8.16 -10.41 -34.10
C HIS A 201 7.50 -9.08 -34.48
N ASP A 202 6.97 -9.00 -35.71
CA ASP A 202 6.28 -7.81 -36.22
C ASP A 202 4.92 -7.63 -35.54
N CYS A 203 4.96 -6.95 -34.40
CA CYS A 203 3.84 -6.80 -33.48
C CYS A 203 3.49 -5.32 -33.29
N ASN A 204 2.24 -4.94 -33.58
CA ASN A 204 1.82 -3.56 -33.45
C ASN A 204 1.59 -3.19 -31.98
N GLY A 205 2.36 -2.21 -31.48
CA GLY A 205 2.21 -1.61 -30.15
C GLY A 205 2.85 -2.39 -28.98
N HIS A 206 3.63 -3.43 -29.24
CA HIS A 206 4.42 -4.18 -28.26
C HIS A 206 5.49 -5.04 -28.97
N ALA A 207 6.52 -5.52 -28.28
CA ALA A 207 7.57 -6.34 -28.90
C ALA A 207 7.62 -7.73 -28.28
N ILE A 208 7.58 -8.78 -29.10
CA ILE A 208 7.77 -10.16 -28.67
C ILE A 208 9.11 -10.65 -29.22
N TYR A 209 9.86 -11.39 -28.41
CA TYR A 209 11.17 -11.88 -28.82
C TYR A 209 11.26 -13.40 -28.82
N THR A 210 11.95 -13.92 -29.82
CA THR A 210 12.41 -15.30 -29.88
C THR A 210 13.92 -15.31 -30.01
N GLN A 211 14.61 -16.09 -29.18
CA GLN A 211 16.05 -16.29 -29.29
C GLN A 211 16.36 -17.74 -29.56
N LEU A 212 17.26 -17.96 -30.52
CA LEU A 212 17.80 -19.25 -30.89
C LEU A 212 19.29 -19.27 -30.56
N TYR A 213 19.76 -20.34 -29.93
CA TYR A 213 21.17 -20.52 -29.61
C TYR A 213 21.53 -21.99 -29.50
N LYS A 214 22.82 -22.28 -29.61
CA LYS A 214 23.37 -23.61 -29.39
C LYS A 214 23.76 -23.81 -27.94
N GLU A 215 23.30 -24.92 -27.37
CA GLU A 215 23.67 -25.41 -26.05
C GLU A 215 24.16 -26.86 -26.19
N GLY A 216 25.48 -27.05 -26.08
CA GLY A 216 26.11 -28.35 -26.33
C GLY A 216 25.79 -28.90 -27.74
N LYS A 217 25.09 -30.03 -27.81
CA LYS A 217 24.66 -30.70 -29.06
C LYS A 217 23.24 -30.34 -29.48
N GLN A 218 22.59 -29.41 -28.78
CA GLN A 218 21.20 -29.03 -28.99
C GLN A 218 21.09 -27.60 -29.53
N LEU A 219 20.05 -27.41 -30.34
CA LEU A 219 19.54 -26.10 -30.70
C LEU A 219 18.37 -25.79 -29.77
N VAL A 220 18.44 -24.66 -29.10
CA VAL A 220 17.42 -24.19 -28.15
C VAL A 220 16.74 -22.95 -28.71
N ILE A 221 15.41 -22.93 -28.65
CA ILE A 221 14.59 -21.77 -28.99
C ILE A 221 13.84 -21.34 -27.73
N ILE A 222 14.04 -20.09 -27.31
CA ILE A 222 13.30 -19.48 -26.21
C ILE A 222 12.37 -18.42 -26.80
N HIS A 223 11.11 -18.46 -26.42
CA HIS A 223 10.14 -17.42 -26.71
C HIS A 223 9.72 -16.72 -25.43
N CYS A 224 9.75 -15.39 -25.44
CA CYS A 224 9.40 -14.55 -24.30
C CYS A 224 8.40 -13.45 -24.70
N ASN A 225 7.19 -13.54 -24.14
CA ASN A 225 6.20 -12.46 -24.11
C ASN A 225 5.69 -12.28 -22.67
N ARG A 226 6.06 -11.16 -22.05
CA ARG A 226 5.63 -10.75 -20.72
C ARG A 226 4.61 -9.61 -20.78
N GLY A 227 4.29 -9.10 -21.96
CA GLY A 227 3.32 -8.04 -22.17
C GLY A 227 1.88 -8.57 -22.28
N ASN A 228 1.05 -7.87 -23.05
CA ASN A 228 -0.26 -8.36 -23.43
C ASN A 228 -0.12 -9.64 -24.28
N GLY A 229 -1.04 -10.59 -24.09
CA GLY A 229 -0.95 -11.90 -24.71
C GLY A 229 0.05 -12.86 -24.05
N GLN A 230 0.56 -12.57 -22.85
CA GLN A 230 1.37 -13.54 -22.11
C GLN A 230 0.59 -14.85 -21.87
N ARG A 231 1.06 -15.93 -22.49
CA ARG A 231 0.44 -17.27 -22.41
C ARG A 231 0.69 -17.98 -21.08
N ALA A 232 1.83 -17.75 -20.44
CA ALA A 232 2.22 -18.41 -19.20
C ALA A 232 3.17 -17.55 -18.36
N THR A 233 3.24 -17.82 -17.06
CA THR A 233 4.20 -17.21 -16.13
C THR A 233 5.62 -17.79 -16.26
N TYR A 234 5.90 -18.55 -17.32
CA TYR A 234 7.19 -19.16 -17.65
C TYR A 234 7.54 -18.86 -19.11
N ASN A 235 8.82 -18.75 -19.43
CA ASN A 235 9.26 -18.69 -20.83
C ASN A 235 8.93 -20.00 -21.56
N LEU A 236 8.65 -19.94 -22.86
CA LEU A 236 8.44 -21.12 -23.68
C LEU A 236 9.79 -21.59 -24.22
N VAL A 237 10.18 -22.84 -23.97
CA VAL A 237 11.49 -23.35 -24.38
C VAL A 237 11.34 -24.62 -25.21
N TYR A 238 11.95 -24.62 -26.38
CA TYR A 238 11.93 -25.71 -27.34
C TYR A 238 13.35 -26.18 -27.61
N ARG A 239 13.58 -27.50 -27.64
CA ARG A 239 14.90 -28.10 -27.88
C ARG A 239 14.86 -29.15 -28.97
N ILE A 240 15.93 -29.24 -29.74
CA ILE A 240 16.14 -30.32 -30.72
C ILE A 240 17.62 -30.66 -30.80
N ASN A 241 17.95 -31.92 -31.07
CA ASN A 241 19.33 -32.32 -31.33
C ASN A 241 19.77 -31.80 -32.71
N ILE A 242 20.98 -31.26 -32.78
CA ILE A 242 21.54 -30.73 -34.04
C ILE A 242 21.88 -31.87 -35.02
N ALA A 243 22.29 -33.02 -34.49
CA ALA A 243 22.63 -34.18 -35.31
C ALA A 243 21.40 -34.67 -36.08
N GLY A 244 21.50 -34.71 -37.42
CA GLY A 244 20.41 -35.13 -38.31
C GLY A 244 19.37 -34.05 -38.61
N LEU A 245 19.55 -32.81 -38.13
CA LEU A 245 18.60 -31.71 -38.38
C LEU A 245 18.69 -31.21 -39.82
N ASP A 246 17.57 -31.28 -40.55
CA ASP A 246 17.46 -30.71 -41.89
C ASP A 246 17.47 -29.17 -41.83
N LEU A 247 18.59 -28.57 -42.26
CA LEU A 247 18.79 -27.13 -42.21
C LEU A 247 17.84 -26.35 -43.13
N ASN A 248 17.35 -26.96 -44.22
CA ASN A 248 16.38 -26.32 -45.09
C ASN A 248 15.01 -26.26 -44.41
N LYS A 249 14.57 -27.37 -43.80
CA LYS A 249 13.32 -27.38 -43.01
C LYS A 249 13.40 -26.47 -41.79
N LEU A 250 14.56 -26.42 -41.11
CA LEU A 250 14.81 -25.48 -40.02
C LEU A 250 14.71 -24.03 -40.48
N ARG A 251 15.29 -23.70 -41.64
CA ARG A 251 15.17 -22.37 -42.25
C ARG A 251 13.70 -22.03 -42.48
N THR A 252 12.93 -22.92 -43.13
CA THR A 252 11.51 -22.70 -43.42
C THR A 252 10.67 -22.53 -42.13
N ALA A 253 10.95 -23.31 -41.09
CA ALA A 253 10.27 -23.21 -39.81
C ALA A 253 10.54 -21.85 -39.14
N ILE A 254 11.80 -21.41 -39.12
CA ILE A 254 12.18 -20.11 -38.55
C ILE A 254 11.59 -18.97 -39.38
N GLU A 255 11.63 -19.05 -40.70
CA GLU A 255 11.02 -18.06 -41.61
C GLU A 255 9.51 -17.93 -41.37
N THR A 256 8.82 -19.06 -41.17
CA THR A 256 7.39 -19.11 -40.84
C THR A 256 7.12 -18.41 -39.51
N ILE A 257 7.92 -18.69 -38.49
CA ILE A 257 7.78 -18.10 -37.15
C ILE A 257 8.08 -16.60 -37.17
N THR A 258 9.12 -16.16 -37.88
CA THR A 258 9.44 -14.73 -38.05
C THR A 258 8.30 -13.96 -38.74
N GLY A 259 7.57 -14.62 -39.64
CA GLY A 259 6.43 -14.01 -40.34
C GLY A 259 5.13 -13.93 -39.53
N LEU A 260 5.10 -14.40 -38.27
CA LEU A 260 3.93 -14.31 -37.42
C LEU A 260 3.81 -12.89 -36.82
N GLY A 261 2.60 -12.33 -36.86
CA GLY A 261 2.31 -11.01 -36.31
C GLY A 261 1.01 -10.99 -35.52
N VAL A 262 0.92 -10.08 -34.55
CA VAL A 262 -0.27 -9.90 -33.71
C VAL A 262 -0.40 -8.44 -33.26
N VAL A 263 -1.64 -7.97 -33.10
CA VAL A 263 -1.96 -6.61 -32.65
C VAL A 263 -2.22 -6.63 -31.15
N ASN A 264 -1.67 -5.64 -30.43
CA ASN A 264 -1.90 -5.49 -29.00
C ASN A 264 -3.41 -5.44 -28.66
N GLY A 265 -3.85 -6.21 -27.66
CA GLY A 265 -5.25 -6.29 -27.22
C GLY A 265 -6.11 -7.32 -27.97
N ASN A 266 -5.59 -8.03 -28.97
CA ASN A 266 -6.34 -9.04 -29.72
C ASN A 266 -6.09 -10.47 -29.18
N GLU A 267 -6.87 -10.90 -28.19
CA GLU A 267 -6.71 -12.22 -27.54
C GLU A 267 -6.83 -13.41 -28.51
N GLU A 268 -7.76 -13.35 -29.47
CA GLU A 268 -7.91 -14.41 -30.47
C GLU A 268 -6.71 -14.47 -31.43
N GLY A 269 -6.15 -13.30 -31.77
CA GLY A 269 -4.92 -13.18 -32.52
C GLY A 269 -3.73 -13.82 -31.81
N TYR A 270 -3.59 -13.60 -30.49
CA TYR A 270 -2.54 -14.25 -29.71
C TYR A 270 -2.69 -15.77 -29.66
N LYS A 271 -3.93 -16.26 -29.53
CA LYS A 271 -4.19 -17.71 -29.56
C LYS A 271 -3.72 -18.32 -30.88
N LYS A 272 -4.12 -17.72 -32.02
CA LYS A 272 -3.69 -18.15 -33.36
C LYS A 272 -2.18 -18.08 -33.54
N PHE A 273 -1.54 -17.03 -33.03
CA PHE A 273 -0.09 -16.88 -33.02
C PHE A 273 0.58 -18.06 -32.31
N TYR A 274 0.16 -18.39 -31.09
CA TYR A 274 0.77 -19.47 -30.30
C TYR A 274 0.48 -20.86 -30.85
N ASP A 275 -0.72 -21.09 -31.37
CA ASP A 275 -1.09 -22.36 -31.98
C ASP A 275 -0.22 -22.64 -33.23
N GLN A 276 -0.03 -21.63 -34.08
CA GLN A 276 0.83 -21.74 -35.26
C GLN A 276 2.31 -21.86 -34.90
N TYR A 277 2.76 -21.10 -33.89
CA TYR A 277 4.13 -21.17 -33.37
C TYR A 277 4.47 -22.57 -32.84
N ASP A 278 3.62 -23.12 -31.95
CA ASP A 278 3.78 -24.47 -31.39
C ASP A 278 3.76 -25.54 -32.46
N LYS A 279 2.79 -25.45 -33.38
CA LYS A 279 2.63 -26.40 -34.48
C LYS A 279 3.89 -26.46 -35.34
N THR A 280 4.39 -25.30 -35.77
CA THR A 280 5.57 -25.20 -36.64
C THR A 280 6.81 -25.84 -36.00
N LEU A 281 7.05 -25.61 -34.70
CA LEU A 281 8.20 -26.21 -34.01
C LEU A 281 8.02 -27.70 -33.74
N LYS A 282 6.81 -28.14 -33.36
CA LYS A 282 6.51 -29.57 -33.13
C LYS A 282 6.63 -30.39 -34.40
N GLU A 283 6.17 -29.87 -35.54
CA GLU A 283 6.29 -30.54 -36.85
C GLU A 283 7.75 -30.77 -37.26
N LEU A 284 8.67 -29.89 -36.84
CA LEU A 284 10.11 -30.08 -37.04
C LEU A 284 10.75 -31.04 -36.02
N GLY A 285 10.02 -31.45 -34.98
CA GLY A 285 10.50 -32.38 -33.95
C GLY A 285 11.11 -31.71 -32.72
N PHE A 286 10.85 -30.43 -32.47
CA PHE A 286 11.26 -29.80 -31.22
C PHE A 286 10.47 -30.33 -30.02
N SER A 287 11.17 -30.67 -28.93
CA SER A 287 10.55 -30.97 -27.64
C SER A 287 10.27 -29.68 -26.87
N PHE A 288 9.06 -29.53 -26.35
CA PHE A 288 8.64 -28.37 -25.55
C PHE A 288 8.86 -28.60 -24.04
N SER A 289 9.24 -27.54 -23.33
CA SER A 289 9.28 -27.48 -21.87
C SER A 289 8.98 -26.06 -21.39
N TRP A 290 8.46 -25.95 -20.18
CA TRP A 290 8.38 -24.68 -19.47
C TRP A 290 9.78 -24.26 -18.98
N GLY A 291 10.19 -23.04 -19.32
CA GLY A 291 11.44 -22.44 -18.87
C GLY A 291 11.34 -21.90 -17.45
N LYS A 292 12.14 -20.89 -17.13
CA LYS A 292 12.12 -20.18 -15.85
C LYS A 292 10.93 -19.24 -15.74
N HIS A 293 10.53 -19.02 -14.48
CA HIS A 293 9.44 -18.13 -14.14
C HIS A 293 9.75 -16.67 -14.50
N VAL A 294 8.81 -15.99 -15.15
CA VAL A 294 8.85 -14.58 -15.55
C VAL A 294 7.60 -13.84 -15.08
N LYS A 295 7.81 -12.70 -14.42
CA LYS A 295 6.69 -11.84 -13.97
C LYS A 295 6.06 -11.10 -15.15
N SER A 296 4.74 -11.00 -15.16
CA SER A 296 4.01 -10.20 -16.13
C SER A 296 4.40 -8.73 -16.07
N GLN A 297 4.46 -8.08 -17.24
CA GLN A 297 4.69 -6.66 -17.47
C GLN A 297 3.51 -6.11 -18.29
N LYS A 298 2.32 -6.10 -17.69
CA LYS A 298 1.07 -5.65 -18.33
C LYS A 298 0.97 -4.12 -18.46
N ILE A 299 1.75 -3.38 -17.67
CA ILE A 299 1.78 -1.91 -17.65
C ILE A 299 3.13 -1.45 -18.21
N GLY A 300 3.12 -0.55 -19.21
CA GLY A 300 4.32 0.02 -19.84
C GLY A 300 4.92 -0.81 -20.97
N ASN A 301 6.14 -0.47 -21.41
CA ASN A 301 6.83 -1.13 -22.51
C ASN A 301 7.42 -2.49 -22.07
N CYS A 302 7.04 -3.58 -22.74
CA CYS A 302 7.49 -4.94 -22.42
C CYS A 302 8.85 -5.32 -23.05
N VAL A 303 9.47 -4.48 -23.89
CA VAL A 303 10.75 -4.77 -24.58
C VAL A 303 11.85 -5.22 -23.62
N LEU A 304 12.20 -4.37 -22.65
CA LEU A 304 13.25 -4.67 -21.68
C LEU A 304 12.89 -5.86 -20.79
N ALA A 305 11.61 -6.01 -20.47
CA ALA A 305 11.14 -7.15 -19.69
C ALA A 305 11.34 -8.46 -20.47
N ASN A 306 11.05 -8.47 -21.77
CA ASN A 306 11.19 -9.64 -22.64
C ASN A 306 12.68 -9.97 -22.88
N LEU A 307 13.53 -8.99 -23.14
CA LEU A 307 14.99 -9.20 -23.26
C LEU A 307 15.60 -9.74 -21.95
N LYS A 308 15.20 -9.21 -20.79
CA LYS A 308 15.59 -9.76 -19.49
C LYS A 308 15.05 -11.19 -19.30
N GLY A 309 13.85 -11.47 -19.80
CA GLY A 309 13.25 -12.81 -19.77
C GLY A 309 14.07 -13.83 -20.57
N LEU A 310 14.52 -13.46 -21.78
CA LEU A 310 15.42 -14.29 -22.58
C LEU A 310 16.78 -14.51 -21.89
N LEU A 311 17.38 -13.44 -21.35
CA LEU A 311 18.66 -13.52 -20.65
C LEU A 311 18.57 -14.43 -19.40
N LYS A 312 17.43 -14.38 -18.69
CA LYS A 312 17.19 -15.19 -17.48
C LYS A 312 17.32 -16.68 -17.75
N GLU A 313 16.83 -17.19 -18.88
CA GLU A 313 16.97 -18.62 -19.22
C GLU A 313 18.42 -19.06 -19.32
N ARG A 314 19.30 -18.17 -19.79
CA ARG A 314 20.67 -18.51 -20.19
C ARG A 314 21.68 -18.51 -19.06
N LEU A 315 21.31 -18.03 -17.88
CA LEU A 315 22.23 -17.79 -16.78
C LEU A 315 21.71 -18.40 -15.48
N PRO A 316 22.58 -18.84 -14.56
CA PRO A 316 22.17 -19.11 -13.19
C PRO A 316 21.45 -17.91 -12.58
N GLU A 317 20.47 -18.17 -11.72
CA GLU A 317 19.58 -17.12 -11.17
C GLU A 317 20.37 -16.00 -10.47
N ASP A 318 21.43 -16.34 -9.74
CA ASP A 318 22.23 -15.36 -9.00
C ASP A 318 23.05 -14.46 -9.92
N VAL A 319 23.58 -15.00 -11.01
CA VAL A 319 24.31 -14.25 -12.05
C VAL A 319 23.36 -13.34 -12.81
N TYR A 320 22.16 -13.82 -13.13
CA TYR A 320 21.10 -13.00 -13.72
C TYR A 320 20.68 -11.86 -12.78
N LYS A 321 20.48 -12.13 -11.49
CA LYS A 321 20.15 -11.10 -10.48
C LYS A 321 21.25 -10.07 -10.33
N TRP A 322 22.51 -10.50 -10.29
CA TRP A 322 23.66 -9.60 -10.28
C TRP A 322 23.66 -8.70 -11.52
N CYS A 323 23.57 -9.27 -12.72
CA CYS A 323 23.59 -8.51 -13.97
C CYS A 323 22.43 -7.51 -14.03
N THR A 324 21.22 -7.93 -13.70
CA THR A 324 20.05 -7.05 -13.73
C THR A 324 20.09 -5.96 -12.65
N THR A 325 20.75 -6.22 -11.52
CA THR A 325 21.05 -5.21 -10.50
C THR A 325 22.06 -4.18 -11.01
N GLN A 326 23.19 -4.63 -11.59
CA GLN A 326 24.18 -3.71 -12.18
C GLN A 326 23.57 -2.88 -13.33
N MET A 327 22.79 -3.51 -14.21
CA MET A 327 22.08 -2.80 -15.29
C MET A 327 21.10 -1.76 -14.73
N ARG A 328 20.36 -2.07 -13.66
CA ARG A 328 19.44 -1.12 -13.01
C ARG A 328 20.20 0.05 -12.40
N ASP A 329 21.33 -0.24 -11.76
CA ASP A 329 22.15 0.77 -11.10
C ASP A 329 22.85 1.70 -12.11
N LEU A 330 23.15 1.19 -13.31
CA LEU A 330 23.63 1.96 -14.46
C LEU A 330 22.50 2.70 -15.20
N SER A 331 21.31 2.08 -15.33
CA SER A 331 20.22 2.62 -16.15
C SER A 331 19.48 3.77 -15.49
N ALA A 332 19.39 3.84 -14.16
CA ALA A 332 18.53 4.85 -13.52
C ALA A 332 19.15 6.26 -13.49
N LEU A 333 20.48 6.39 -13.63
CA LEU A 333 21.18 7.65 -13.38
C LEU A 333 22.27 7.98 -14.41
N GLN A 334 23.02 6.98 -14.90
CA GLN A 334 24.21 7.21 -15.72
C GLN A 334 23.89 7.80 -17.11
N HIS A 335 22.70 7.50 -17.66
CA HIS A 335 22.21 8.04 -18.93
C HIS A 335 21.86 9.54 -18.86
N LEU A 336 21.59 10.07 -17.66
CA LEU A 336 21.45 11.51 -17.42
C LEU A 336 22.81 12.14 -17.13
N ILE A 337 23.65 11.46 -16.35
CA ILE A 337 24.93 12.00 -15.89
C ILE A 337 25.93 12.20 -17.02
N ASN A 338 26.18 11.17 -17.84
CA ASN A 338 27.28 11.24 -18.81
C ASN A 338 27.03 12.30 -19.89
N PRO A 339 25.85 12.38 -20.54
CA PRO A 339 25.56 13.44 -21.51
C PRO A 339 25.53 14.83 -20.89
N MET A 340 25.07 14.96 -19.64
CA MET A 340 25.14 16.22 -18.91
C MET A 340 26.60 16.66 -18.71
N LEU A 341 27.47 15.80 -18.15
CA LEU A 341 28.89 16.13 -17.95
C LEU A 341 29.61 16.47 -19.26
N GLU A 342 29.28 15.78 -20.34
CA GLU A 342 29.83 16.04 -21.68
C GLU A 342 29.34 17.38 -22.24
N SER A 343 28.06 17.69 -22.11
CA SER A 343 27.50 19.00 -22.45
C SER A 343 28.24 20.13 -21.71
N GLY A 344 28.50 19.95 -20.42
CA GLY A 344 29.24 20.93 -19.59
C GLY A 344 30.62 21.27 -20.15
N LYS A 345 31.31 20.29 -20.74
CA LYS A 345 32.60 20.49 -21.41
C LYS A 345 32.45 21.21 -22.75
N ASN A 346 31.35 20.97 -23.46
CA ASN A 346 31.11 21.41 -24.82
C ASN A 346 30.36 22.77 -24.94
N LEU A 347 29.99 23.41 -23.84
CA LEU A 347 29.24 24.68 -23.78
C LEU A 347 29.99 25.93 -24.28
N THR A 348 31.05 25.80 -25.06
CA THR A 348 31.92 26.93 -25.47
C THR A 348 31.20 27.94 -26.37
N ASN A 349 31.25 29.23 -26.03
CA ASN A 349 30.87 30.39 -26.86
C ASN A 349 29.43 30.43 -27.42
N LYS A 350 28.47 29.71 -26.84
CA LYS A 350 27.06 29.78 -27.24
C LYS A 350 26.29 30.82 -26.40
N PRO A 351 25.32 31.55 -26.97
CA PRO A 351 24.24 32.12 -26.16
C PRO A 351 23.43 30.95 -25.59
N PHE A 352 23.09 31.01 -24.30
CA PHE A 352 22.34 29.94 -23.66
C PHE A 352 21.15 30.43 -22.84
N ASN A 353 20.03 29.73 -23.01
CA ASN A 353 18.87 29.78 -22.15
C ASN A 353 18.69 28.41 -21.47
N ILE A 354 18.93 28.37 -20.16
CA ILE A 354 18.95 27.14 -19.36
C ILE A 354 17.58 26.45 -19.34
N ASP A 355 16.48 27.16 -19.61
CA ASP A 355 15.14 26.56 -19.59
C ASP A 355 14.78 25.87 -20.91
N THR A 356 15.29 26.36 -22.04
CA THR A 356 14.88 25.89 -23.37
C THR A 356 15.95 25.10 -24.12
N ASP A 357 17.23 25.33 -23.83
CA ASP A 357 18.30 24.77 -24.64
C ASP A 357 18.49 23.27 -24.41
N ASN A 358 18.80 22.56 -25.49
CA ASN A 358 18.98 21.11 -25.49
C ASN A 358 20.23 20.68 -24.71
N GLU A 359 21.26 21.52 -24.68
CA GLU A 359 22.50 21.30 -23.93
C GLU A 359 22.24 21.17 -22.41
N PHE A 360 21.19 21.80 -21.88
CA PHE A 360 20.79 21.72 -20.47
C PHE A 360 19.65 20.72 -20.22
N PHE A 361 19.16 20.02 -21.25
CA PHE A 361 18.07 19.05 -21.12
C PHE A 361 18.38 17.98 -20.07
N HIS A 362 19.56 17.35 -20.14
CA HIS A 362 19.95 16.30 -19.20
C HIS A 362 20.17 16.82 -17.78
N LEU A 363 20.59 18.09 -17.61
CA LEU A 363 20.66 18.75 -16.31
C LEU A 363 19.26 18.94 -15.72
N ARG A 364 18.30 19.45 -16.51
CA ARG A 364 16.90 19.61 -16.09
C ARG A 364 16.28 18.26 -15.71
N GLN A 365 16.52 17.22 -16.50
CA GLN A 365 16.06 15.85 -16.20
C GLN A 365 16.70 15.28 -14.93
N LEU A 366 18.00 15.52 -14.68
CA LEU A 366 18.64 15.09 -13.44
C LEU A 366 18.11 15.84 -12.21
N ILE A 367 17.80 17.14 -12.33
CA ILE A 367 17.16 17.94 -11.28
C ILE A 367 15.74 17.42 -10.99
N ASN A 368 14.95 17.12 -12.03
CA ASN A 368 13.62 16.51 -11.89
C ASN A 368 13.70 15.10 -11.28
N TYR A 369 14.72 14.32 -11.64
CA TYR A 369 14.99 13.02 -11.02
C TYR A 369 15.33 13.16 -9.53
N ILE A 370 16.13 14.16 -9.16
CA ILE A 370 16.44 14.46 -7.75
C ILE A 370 15.18 14.88 -7.00
N PHE A 371 14.31 15.67 -7.61
CA PHE A 371 13.01 16.01 -7.06
C PHE A 371 12.17 14.75 -6.80
N ASP A 372 11.94 13.92 -7.81
CA ASP A 372 11.18 12.66 -7.70
C ASP A 372 11.76 11.74 -6.62
N LYS A 373 13.08 11.53 -6.60
CA LYS A 373 13.74 10.69 -5.60
C LYS A 373 13.82 11.29 -4.21
N SER A 374 13.77 12.61 -4.09
CA SER A 374 13.63 13.26 -2.78
C SER A 374 12.22 13.05 -2.26
N VAL A 375 11.18 13.29 -3.07
CA VAL A 375 9.78 13.04 -2.72
C VAL A 375 9.59 11.56 -2.34
N GLU A 376 10.00 10.63 -3.21
CA GLU A 376 9.95 9.19 -2.96
C GLU A 376 10.73 8.82 -1.69
N GLY A 377 11.92 9.37 -1.48
CA GLY A 377 12.74 9.11 -0.31
C GLY A 377 12.09 9.54 0.99
N ILE A 378 11.44 10.71 1.01
CA ILE A 378 10.77 11.20 2.21
C ILE A 378 9.46 10.41 2.44
N VAL A 379 8.69 10.14 1.38
CA VAL A 379 7.48 9.29 1.44
C VAL A 379 7.80 7.87 1.92
N ASN A 380 8.86 7.27 1.41
CA ASN A 380 9.30 5.94 1.82
C ASN A 380 9.89 5.93 3.24
N GLY A 381 10.57 7.01 3.64
CA GLY A 381 10.99 7.25 5.02
C GLY A 381 9.80 7.29 5.98
N TYR A 382 8.73 7.97 5.60
CA TYR A 382 7.47 8.04 6.36
C TYR A 382 6.80 6.68 6.57
N PHE A 383 6.92 5.77 5.60
CA PHE A 383 6.26 4.47 5.64
C PHE A 383 7.20 3.31 6.02
N SER A 384 8.30 3.62 6.72
CA SER A 384 9.29 2.64 7.20
C SER A 384 9.87 1.74 6.10
N ASN A 385 9.81 2.19 4.84
CA ASN A 385 10.31 1.47 3.68
C ASN A 385 11.65 2.10 3.27
N THR A 386 12.63 2.04 4.17
CA THR A 386 13.96 2.67 4.01
C THR A 386 14.82 1.92 2.98
N ARG A 387 14.36 1.84 1.73
CA ARG A 387 15.27 1.57 0.62
C ARG A 387 16.24 2.75 0.51
N LYS A 388 17.49 2.48 0.86
CA LYS A 388 18.59 3.44 0.98
C LYS A 388 18.63 4.43 -0.20
N SER A 389 18.78 5.70 0.17
CA SER A 389 19.06 6.95 -0.57
C SER A 389 20.23 6.91 -1.59
N GLU A 390 20.73 5.74 -1.98
CA GLU A 390 21.94 5.60 -2.79
C GLU A 390 21.80 6.25 -4.18
N ALA A 391 20.62 6.16 -4.80
CA ALA A 391 20.33 6.84 -6.06
C ALA A 391 20.37 8.37 -5.91
N LEU A 392 19.80 8.91 -4.82
CA LEU A 392 19.78 10.34 -4.53
C LEU A 392 21.17 10.88 -4.20
N LYS A 393 21.97 10.12 -3.42
CA LYS A 393 23.39 10.44 -3.16
C LYS A 393 24.21 10.50 -4.45
N LYS A 394 24.04 9.51 -5.33
CA LYS A 394 24.72 9.50 -6.64
C LYS A 394 24.28 10.67 -7.51
N ALA A 395 23.01 11.06 -7.47
CA ALA A 395 22.48 12.20 -8.24
C ALA A 395 23.07 13.53 -7.76
N PHE A 396 23.11 13.77 -6.43
CA PHE A 396 23.74 14.95 -5.86
C PHE A 396 25.25 15.01 -6.15
N LYS A 397 25.95 13.86 -6.08
CA LYS A 397 27.36 13.77 -6.46
C LYS A 397 27.59 14.16 -7.92
N ALA A 398 26.70 13.75 -8.83
CA ALA A 398 26.80 14.10 -10.24
C ALA A 398 26.56 15.58 -10.52
N LEU A 399 25.64 16.24 -9.80
CA LEU A 399 25.50 17.70 -9.87
C LEU A 399 26.77 18.42 -9.42
N GLY A 400 27.39 17.97 -8.33
CA GLY A 400 28.67 18.53 -7.87
C GLY A 400 29.78 18.36 -8.91
N ASN A 401 29.85 17.21 -9.57
CA ASN A 401 30.79 17.00 -10.68
C ASN A 401 30.51 17.90 -11.88
N TYR A 402 29.23 18.14 -12.22
CA TYR A 402 28.86 19.04 -13.30
C TYR A 402 29.23 20.49 -12.97
N GLU A 403 28.95 20.95 -11.76
CA GLU A 403 29.34 22.28 -11.28
C GLU A 403 30.87 22.46 -11.36
N HIS A 404 31.64 21.42 -11.00
CA HIS A 404 33.09 21.41 -11.13
C HIS A 404 33.54 21.54 -12.60
N VAL A 405 32.95 20.76 -13.52
CA VAL A 405 33.21 20.86 -14.98
C VAL A 405 32.90 22.26 -15.50
N ILE A 406 31.80 22.86 -15.09
CA ILE A 406 31.42 24.23 -15.48
C ILE A 406 32.44 25.26 -14.95
N ASN A 407 32.92 25.09 -13.71
CA ASN A 407 33.92 25.99 -13.13
C ASN A 407 35.27 25.92 -13.85
N GLU A 408 35.71 24.71 -14.22
CA GLU A 408 36.97 24.46 -14.93
C GLU A 408 36.92 24.84 -16.41
N ASN A 409 35.72 24.98 -16.99
CA ASN A 409 35.56 25.37 -18.38
C ASN A 409 35.97 26.84 -18.59
N LYS A 410 37.24 27.06 -18.96
CA LYS A 410 37.83 28.38 -19.20
C LYS A 410 37.18 29.15 -20.35
N ALA A 411 36.46 28.49 -21.25
CA ALA A 411 35.77 29.12 -22.36
C ALA A 411 34.42 29.75 -21.95
N LEU A 412 33.90 29.44 -20.75
CA LEU A 412 32.71 30.09 -20.21
C LEU A 412 33.07 31.40 -19.48
N SER A 413 32.30 32.45 -19.77
CA SER A 413 32.43 33.72 -19.05
C SER A 413 32.13 33.53 -17.55
N ARG A 414 32.67 34.41 -16.71
CA ARG A 414 32.41 34.37 -15.26
C ARG A 414 30.91 34.47 -14.95
N VAL A 415 30.19 35.32 -15.70
CA VAL A 415 28.74 35.53 -15.56
C VAL A 415 27.96 34.27 -15.93
N ALA A 416 28.35 33.59 -17.01
CA ALA A 416 27.75 32.32 -17.45
C ALA A 416 27.83 31.24 -16.36
N ARG A 417 29.03 31.07 -15.80
CA ARG A 417 29.28 30.07 -14.74
C ARG A 417 28.44 30.33 -13.50
N VAL A 418 28.36 31.59 -13.07
CA VAL A 418 27.52 32.00 -11.94
C VAL A 418 26.04 31.74 -12.23
N HIS A 419 25.56 32.04 -13.44
CA HIS A 419 24.17 31.83 -13.81
C HIS A 419 23.77 30.34 -13.78
N ILE A 420 24.59 29.45 -14.33
CA ILE A 420 24.36 28.00 -14.31
C ILE A 420 24.37 27.46 -12.88
N LYS A 421 25.34 27.91 -12.07
CA LYS A 421 25.42 27.55 -10.65
C LYS A 421 24.16 28.00 -9.89
N ASN A 422 23.78 29.26 -10.02
CA ASN A 422 22.60 29.81 -9.35
C ASN A 422 21.32 29.08 -9.74
N TYR A 423 21.18 28.64 -10.99
CA TYR A 423 20.06 27.82 -11.43
C TYR A 423 20.03 26.44 -10.74
N ILE A 424 21.17 25.76 -10.67
CA ILE A 424 21.28 24.45 -10.00
C ILE A 424 20.88 24.60 -8.53
N HIS A 425 21.47 25.58 -7.84
CA HIS A 425 21.23 25.84 -6.42
C HIS A 425 19.78 26.26 -6.12
N SER A 426 19.21 27.17 -6.93
CA SER A 426 17.82 27.61 -6.75
C SER A 426 16.81 26.46 -6.87
N LYS A 427 17.13 25.45 -7.68
CA LYS A 427 16.27 24.28 -7.85
C LYS A 427 16.52 23.16 -6.85
N ILE A 428 17.74 22.96 -6.34
CA ILE A 428 18.04 21.78 -5.49
C ILE A 428 18.17 22.07 -3.99
N ASP A 429 18.50 23.30 -3.59
CA ASP A 429 18.85 23.56 -2.20
C ASP A 429 17.65 23.43 -1.26
N LYS A 430 16.43 23.72 -1.76
CA LYS A 430 15.18 23.42 -1.05
C LYS A 430 15.02 21.92 -0.78
N TYR A 431 15.33 21.06 -1.75
CA TYR A 431 15.21 19.61 -1.60
C TYR A 431 16.30 19.02 -0.70
N LYS A 432 17.51 19.58 -0.74
CA LYS A 432 18.57 19.26 0.23
C LYS A 432 18.14 19.64 1.65
N LYS A 433 17.54 20.83 1.84
CA LYS A 433 17.01 21.26 3.14
C LYS A 433 15.95 20.29 3.66
N ILE A 434 15.00 19.83 2.83
CA ILE A 434 13.98 18.85 3.25
C ILE A 434 14.62 17.49 3.63
N LEU A 435 15.64 17.04 2.88
CA LEU A 435 16.36 15.80 3.19
C LEU A 435 17.16 15.86 4.51
N ILE A 436 17.57 17.06 4.93
CA ILE A 436 18.45 17.24 6.09
C ILE A 436 17.66 17.75 7.31
N ASN A 437 16.53 18.42 7.10
CA ASN A 437 15.67 18.94 8.15
C ASN A 437 14.75 17.83 8.67
N THR A 438 15.07 17.32 9.85
CA THR A 438 14.29 16.28 10.54
C THR A 438 12.87 16.74 10.90
N GLU A 439 12.62 18.05 11.05
CA GLU A 439 11.27 18.55 11.29
C GLU A 439 10.38 18.43 10.06
N MET A 440 10.98 18.51 8.87
CA MET A 440 10.29 18.31 7.59
C MET A 440 10.10 16.83 7.24
N GLN A 441 10.57 15.92 8.11
CA GLN A 441 10.45 14.46 8.02
C GLN A 441 9.49 13.90 9.08
N LYS A 442 8.60 14.74 9.63
CA LYS A 442 7.58 14.40 10.63
C LYS A 442 6.29 13.86 9.97
N PRO A 443 5.85 12.62 10.25
CA PRO A 443 4.67 11.99 9.61
C PRO A 443 3.40 12.84 9.63
N GLU A 444 3.29 13.70 10.64
CA GLU A 444 2.22 14.66 10.87
C GLU A 444 1.97 15.57 9.66
N ILE A 445 3.01 15.88 8.87
CA ILE A 445 2.91 16.77 7.70
C ILE A 445 2.08 16.11 6.59
N PHE A 446 2.27 14.81 6.38
CA PHE A 446 1.46 14.05 5.44
C PHE A 446 -0.02 14.05 5.87
N TYR A 447 -0.27 13.85 7.17
CA TYR A 447 -1.62 13.88 7.71
C TYR A 447 -2.26 15.28 7.64
N GLN A 448 -1.47 16.35 7.76
CA GLN A 448 -1.94 17.73 7.53
C GLN A 448 -2.41 17.95 6.09
N ILE A 449 -1.68 17.45 5.10
CA ILE A 449 -2.05 17.61 3.68
C ILE A 449 -3.32 16.81 3.39
N LEU A 450 -3.37 15.55 3.85
CA LEU A 450 -4.56 14.73 3.70
C LEU A 450 -5.77 15.36 4.39
N TRP A 451 -5.57 15.97 5.56
CA TRP A 451 -6.59 16.74 6.27
C TRP A 451 -7.07 17.94 5.44
N SER A 452 -6.16 18.77 4.92
CA SER A 452 -6.52 19.95 4.10
C SER A 452 -7.26 19.57 2.83
N GLU A 453 -6.91 18.45 2.19
CA GLU A 453 -7.65 17.94 1.03
C GLU A 453 -9.03 17.39 1.42
N ALA A 454 -9.14 16.69 2.56
CA ALA A 454 -10.43 16.28 3.09
C ALA A 454 -11.34 17.49 3.40
N GLU A 455 -10.79 18.58 3.94
CA GLU A 455 -11.53 19.82 4.21
C GLU A 455 -12.06 20.47 2.94
N LYS A 456 -11.25 20.52 1.87
CA LYS A 456 -11.71 21.01 0.57
C LYS A 456 -12.88 20.18 0.05
N ILE A 457 -12.80 18.86 0.16
CA ILE A 457 -13.89 17.97 -0.29
C ILE A 457 -15.17 18.18 0.52
N VAL A 458 -15.06 18.32 1.85
CA VAL A 458 -16.22 18.54 2.73
C VAL A 458 -16.85 19.92 2.53
N SER A 459 -16.05 20.93 2.17
CA SER A 459 -16.50 22.32 1.98
C SER A 459 -17.04 22.63 0.58
N LEU A 460 -16.63 21.89 -0.45
CA LEU A 460 -17.08 22.06 -1.83
C LEU A 460 -18.33 21.20 -2.09
N SER A 461 -19.51 21.83 -2.15
CA SER A 461 -20.79 21.19 -2.49
C SER A 461 -20.98 20.88 -3.99
N SER A 462 -19.93 20.96 -4.81
CA SER A 462 -19.98 20.75 -6.26
C SER A 462 -19.10 19.58 -6.71
N ASP A 463 -19.71 18.65 -7.47
CA ASP A 463 -19.08 17.50 -8.12
C ASP A 463 -18.03 17.91 -9.15
N ASP A 464 -16.80 18.24 -8.73
CA ASP A 464 -15.65 18.22 -9.62
C ASP A 464 -14.90 16.88 -9.50
N PRO A 465 -14.95 16.00 -10.52
CA PRO A 465 -14.34 14.67 -10.48
C PRO A 465 -12.81 14.68 -10.33
N SER A 466 -12.15 15.80 -10.67
CA SER A 466 -10.69 15.98 -10.61
C SER A 466 -10.14 15.90 -9.17
N ASN A 467 -10.88 16.42 -8.18
CA ASN A 467 -10.48 16.48 -6.77
C ASN A 467 -10.47 15.11 -6.07
N LYS A 468 -11.11 14.09 -6.64
CA LYS A 468 -11.12 12.74 -6.04
C LYS A 468 -9.86 11.95 -6.38
N GLU A 469 -9.19 12.18 -7.51
CA GLU A 469 -8.02 11.39 -7.89
C GLU A 469 -6.81 11.67 -7.00
N PHE A 470 -6.56 12.94 -6.67
CA PHE A 470 -5.48 13.31 -5.77
C PHE A 470 -5.71 12.80 -4.35
N PHE A 471 -6.92 12.97 -3.83
CA PHE A 471 -7.28 12.45 -2.52
C PHE A 471 -7.16 10.93 -2.44
N LYS A 472 -7.67 10.20 -3.45
CA LYS A 472 -7.50 8.74 -3.55
C LYS A 472 -6.02 8.34 -3.66
N HIS A 473 -5.20 9.12 -4.36
CA HIS A 473 -3.76 8.87 -4.44
C HIS A 473 -3.07 9.01 -3.09
N LEU A 474 -3.37 10.08 -2.35
CA LEU A 474 -2.88 10.26 -0.98
C LEU A 474 -3.30 9.08 -0.11
N ILE A 475 -4.57 8.67 -0.16
CA ILE A 475 -5.07 7.51 0.56
C ILE A 475 -4.32 6.23 0.19
N ARG A 476 -4.12 5.91 -1.10
CA ARG A 476 -3.37 4.70 -1.53
C ARG A 476 -1.95 4.68 -0.96
N LYS A 477 -1.29 5.84 -0.96
CA LYS A 477 0.08 5.97 -0.42
C LYS A 477 0.08 5.80 1.09
N ALA A 478 -0.85 6.46 1.76
CA ALA A 478 -0.99 6.38 3.20
C ALA A 478 -1.35 4.97 3.69
N ALA A 479 -2.26 4.30 2.99
CA ALA A 479 -2.69 2.93 3.25
C ALA A 479 -1.54 1.92 3.14
N SER A 480 -0.49 2.21 2.36
CA SER A 480 0.71 1.36 2.33
C SER A 480 1.41 1.28 3.71
N ASN A 481 1.06 2.16 4.66
CA ASN A 481 1.42 2.04 6.06
C ASN A 481 0.45 1.09 6.81
N PRO A 482 0.96 0.01 7.43
CA PRO A 482 0.11 -0.88 8.23
C PRO A 482 -0.59 -0.18 9.41
N HIS A 483 -0.04 0.92 9.92
CA HIS A 483 -0.59 1.68 11.05
C HIS A 483 -1.39 2.93 10.64
N PHE A 484 -1.74 3.04 9.36
CA PHE A 484 -2.43 4.19 8.78
C PHE A 484 -3.64 4.67 9.59
N PHE A 485 -4.61 3.78 9.85
CA PHE A 485 -5.85 4.15 10.54
C PHE A 485 -5.57 4.71 11.94
N SER A 486 -4.69 4.07 12.72
CA SER A 486 -4.33 4.55 14.06
C SER A 486 -3.59 5.89 14.03
N GLY A 487 -2.66 6.07 13.08
CA GLY A 487 -1.90 7.31 12.94
C GLY A 487 -2.79 8.50 12.59
N ILE A 488 -3.72 8.30 11.64
CA ILE A 488 -4.71 9.33 11.29
C ILE A 488 -5.63 9.63 12.45
N TYR A 489 -6.15 8.60 13.11
CA TYR A 489 -7.05 8.80 14.24
C TYR A 489 -6.41 9.63 15.36
N ASP A 490 -5.18 9.29 15.74
CA ASP A 490 -4.46 10.00 16.80
C ASP A 490 -4.15 11.45 16.37
N TYR A 491 -3.74 11.66 15.11
CA TYR A 491 -3.49 13.00 14.56
C TYR A 491 -4.75 13.88 14.52
N PHE A 492 -5.83 13.36 13.94
CA PHE A 492 -7.09 14.09 13.73
C PHE A 492 -7.76 14.45 15.07
N ASN A 493 -7.51 13.67 16.12
CA ASN A 493 -8.01 13.93 17.48
C ASN A 493 -7.14 14.86 18.31
N GLY A 494 -5.83 14.86 18.10
CA GLY A 494 -4.91 15.77 18.80
C GLY A 494 -5.16 17.25 18.47
N GLU A 495 -5.57 17.55 17.23
CA GLU A 495 -5.68 18.91 16.70
C GLU A 495 -6.90 19.72 17.19
N LYS A 496 -7.90 19.11 17.86
CA LYS A 496 -9.13 19.77 18.37
C LYS A 496 -9.79 20.78 17.41
N LYS A 497 -10.01 20.41 16.14
CA LYS A 497 -10.66 21.26 15.12
C LYS A 497 -12.17 20.97 14.95
N GLU A 498 -12.94 22.00 14.56
CA GLU A 498 -14.42 21.99 14.50
C GLU A 498 -15.04 20.93 13.56
N ASN A 499 -14.28 20.35 12.63
CA ASN A 499 -14.77 19.36 11.65
C ASN A 499 -14.08 17.98 11.72
N SER A 500 -13.32 17.71 12.78
CA SER A 500 -12.54 16.47 12.90
C SER A 500 -13.34 15.18 12.65
N ASN A 501 -14.58 15.11 13.12
CA ASN A 501 -15.45 13.94 12.96
C ASN A 501 -15.84 13.70 11.49
N ALA A 502 -16.29 14.74 10.78
CA ALA A 502 -16.72 14.64 9.40
C ALA A 502 -15.55 14.26 8.48
N LEU A 503 -14.36 14.81 8.75
CA LEU A 503 -13.14 14.55 7.99
C LEU A 503 -12.63 13.12 8.22
N LEU A 504 -12.61 12.67 9.48
CA LEU A 504 -12.22 11.31 9.82
C LEU A 504 -13.16 10.29 9.14
N LYS A 505 -14.47 10.57 9.15
CA LYS A 505 -15.48 9.77 8.45
C LYS A 505 -15.21 9.66 6.95
N LEU A 506 -14.94 10.79 6.29
CA LEU A 506 -14.60 10.80 4.87
C LEU A 506 -13.34 9.97 4.58
N VAL A 507 -12.26 10.23 5.32
CA VAL A 507 -10.97 9.55 5.13
C VAL A 507 -11.13 8.04 5.35
N PHE A 508 -11.79 7.60 6.41
CA PHE A 508 -11.95 6.18 6.71
C PHE A 508 -12.79 5.47 5.65
N THR A 509 -13.90 6.07 5.25
CA THR A 509 -14.80 5.50 4.22
C THR A 509 -14.06 5.35 2.89
N GLN A 510 -13.40 6.41 2.42
CA GLN A 510 -12.66 6.39 1.16
C GLN A 510 -11.43 5.47 1.21
N SER A 511 -10.79 5.33 2.37
CA SER A 511 -9.68 4.38 2.55
C SER A 511 -10.13 2.94 2.41
N VAL A 512 -11.28 2.60 2.99
CA VAL A 512 -11.86 1.27 2.88
C VAL A 512 -12.21 0.95 1.42
N GLU A 513 -12.83 1.88 0.70
CA GLU A 513 -13.12 1.71 -0.73
C GLU A 513 -11.83 1.47 -1.54
N VAL A 514 -10.84 2.34 -1.36
CA VAL A 514 -9.57 2.30 -2.12
C VAL A 514 -8.77 1.03 -1.87
N ILE A 515 -8.65 0.58 -0.62
CA ILE A 515 -7.92 -0.63 -0.28
C ILE A 515 -8.70 -1.87 -0.78
N THR A 516 -10.03 -1.89 -0.72
CA THR A 516 -10.85 -3.01 -1.25
C THR A 516 -10.60 -3.22 -2.75
N ASP A 517 -10.50 -2.13 -3.51
CA ASP A 517 -10.30 -2.14 -4.96
C ASP A 517 -8.85 -2.40 -5.39
N ASP A 518 -7.88 -2.39 -4.46
CA ASP A 518 -6.45 -2.55 -4.75
C ASP A 518 -5.97 -3.98 -4.44
N ALA A 519 -5.53 -4.70 -5.47
CA ALA A 519 -5.13 -6.11 -5.35
C ALA A 519 -3.91 -6.37 -4.45
N VAL A 520 -3.09 -5.36 -4.14
CA VAL A 520 -1.93 -5.49 -3.25
C VAL A 520 -2.30 -5.14 -1.81
N LEU A 521 -3.08 -4.08 -1.63
CA LEU A 521 -3.51 -3.65 -0.29
C LEU A 521 -4.61 -4.58 0.27
N ASN A 522 -5.42 -5.18 -0.59
CA ASN A 522 -6.45 -6.18 -0.23
C ASN A 522 -5.89 -7.60 -0.01
N ASP A 523 -4.58 -7.73 0.23
CA ASP A 523 -4.01 -9.01 0.64
C ASP A 523 -4.44 -9.35 2.09
N PRO A 524 -4.77 -10.63 2.40
CA PRO A 524 -5.22 -11.03 3.73
C PRO A 524 -4.27 -10.64 4.87
N GLU A 525 -2.95 -10.60 4.65
CA GLU A 525 -1.99 -10.18 5.66
C GLU A 525 -2.10 -8.69 5.97
N ASN A 526 -2.25 -7.85 4.94
CA ASN A 526 -2.43 -6.40 5.09
C ASN A 526 -3.78 -6.06 5.73
N ILE A 527 -4.85 -6.72 5.25
CA ILE A 527 -6.20 -6.57 5.82
C ILE A 527 -6.17 -6.82 7.32
N ALA A 528 -5.56 -7.92 7.77
CA ALA A 528 -5.47 -8.25 9.20
C ALA A 528 -4.84 -7.14 10.06
N VAL A 529 -3.83 -6.45 9.54
CA VAL A 529 -3.20 -5.33 10.28
C VAL A 529 -4.13 -4.12 10.34
N TYR A 530 -4.85 -3.82 9.26
CA TYR A 530 -5.87 -2.77 9.29
C TYR A 530 -7.02 -3.09 10.26
N GLN A 531 -7.45 -4.36 10.32
CA GLN A 531 -8.47 -4.81 11.28
C GLN A 531 -8.03 -4.55 12.72
N ASP A 532 -6.81 -4.95 13.08
CA ASP A 532 -6.25 -4.70 14.42
C ASP A 532 -6.16 -3.20 14.73
N SER A 533 -5.73 -2.39 13.75
CA SER A 533 -5.68 -0.93 13.90
C SER A 533 -7.06 -0.33 14.17
N LEU A 534 -8.10 -0.74 13.44
CA LEU A 534 -9.46 -0.23 13.61
C LEU A 534 -10.08 -0.68 14.94
N ARG A 535 -9.83 -1.93 15.36
CA ARG A 535 -10.27 -2.46 16.67
C ARG A 535 -9.68 -1.68 17.84
N LYS A 536 -8.39 -1.33 17.77
CA LYS A 536 -7.72 -0.49 18.77
C LYS A 536 -8.36 0.90 18.87
N ILE A 537 -8.71 1.49 17.73
CA ILE A 537 -9.40 2.79 17.69
C ILE A 537 -10.77 2.70 18.36
N LEU A 538 -11.54 1.65 18.05
CA LEU A 538 -12.84 1.42 18.65
C LEU A 538 -12.76 1.28 20.19
N LEU A 539 -11.76 0.55 20.69
CA LEU A 539 -11.52 0.46 22.14
C LEU A 539 -11.13 1.80 22.77
N LYS A 540 -10.28 2.59 22.10
CA LYS A 540 -9.93 3.95 22.56
C LYS A 540 -11.18 4.85 22.67
N GLU A 541 -12.13 4.76 21.74
CA GLU A 541 -13.39 5.51 21.84
C GLU A 541 -14.31 4.96 22.94
N CYS A 542 -14.31 3.64 23.17
CA CYS A 542 -15.03 3.04 24.31
C CYS A 542 -14.44 3.49 25.65
N ASP A 543 -13.11 3.72 25.73
CA ASP A 543 -12.40 4.25 26.90
C ASP A 543 -12.56 5.76 27.09
N ARG A 544 -13.04 6.50 26.08
CA ARG A 544 -13.19 7.95 26.13
C ARG A 544 -14.41 8.42 26.93
N ILE A 545 -14.30 9.51 27.68
CA ILE A 545 -15.39 10.14 28.44
C ILE A 545 -15.52 11.62 28.01
N PRO A 546 -16.66 12.08 27.45
CA PRO A 546 -17.81 11.29 27.03
C PRO A 546 -17.52 10.44 25.78
N CYS A 547 -18.33 9.38 25.60
CA CYS A 547 -18.25 8.47 24.47
C CYS A 547 -18.79 9.12 23.19
N ASP A 548 -18.06 9.06 22.07
CA ASP A 548 -18.51 9.57 20.76
C ASP A 548 -19.30 8.48 20.01
N GLN A 549 -20.63 8.55 20.09
CA GLN A 549 -21.53 7.57 19.48
C GLN A 549 -21.45 7.54 17.95
N GLU A 550 -21.26 8.69 17.30
CA GLU A 550 -21.20 8.77 15.84
C GLU A 550 -19.96 8.07 15.31
N ARG A 551 -18.83 8.21 16.01
CA ARG A 551 -17.58 7.51 15.67
C ARG A 551 -17.67 6.01 15.91
N ILE A 552 -18.26 5.60 17.02
CA ILE A 552 -18.47 4.17 17.31
C ILE A 552 -19.37 3.53 16.26
N ALA A 553 -20.45 4.21 15.86
CA ALA A 553 -21.32 3.75 14.78
C ALA A 553 -20.54 3.62 13.46
N LEU A 554 -19.83 4.68 13.05
CA LEU A 554 -18.98 4.67 11.85
C LEU A 554 -18.00 3.49 11.84
N LEU A 555 -17.28 3.28 12.93
CA LEU A 555 -16.31 2.20 13.05
C LEU A 555 -17.01 0.84 12.92
N THR A 556 -18.11 0.65 13.65
CA THR A 556 -18.88 -0.60 13.65
C THR A 556 -19.45 -0.95 12.27
N ASP A 557 -19.78 0.06 11.46
CA ASP A 557 -20.29 -0.13 10.09
C ASP A 557 -19.18 -0.49 9.07
N ILE A 558 -17.91 -0.30 9.41
CA ILE A 558 -16.79 -0.71 8.54
C ILE A 558 -16.69 -2.24 8.56
N HIS A 559 -17.00 -2.87 7.43
CA HIS A 559 -17.00 -4.33 7.26
C HIS A 559 -15.68 -5.04 7.64
N TRP A 560 -14.55 -4.31 7.69
CA TRP A 560 -13.26 -4.86 8.12
C TRP A 560 -13.09 -4.99 9.61
N ILE A 561 -13.73 -4.18 10.47
CA ILE A 561 -13.50 -4.26 11.92
C ILE A 561 -13.77 -5.67 12.44
N ASN A 562 -14.76 -6.34 11.84
CA ASN A 562 -15.07 -7.74 12.08
C ASN A 562 -15.22 -8.00 13.59
N ILE A 563 -16.18 -7.32 14.22
CA ILE A 563 -16.36 -7.30 15.67
C ILE A 563 -16.53 -8.72 16.19
N ASP A 564 -15.69 -9.11 17.14
CA ASP A 564 -15.61 -10.46 17.70
C ASP A 564 -15.90 -10.46 19.22
N PRO A 565 -16.12 -11.64 19.82
CA PRO A 565 -16.39 -11.75 21.26
C PRO A 565 -15.32 -11.13 22.16
N THR A 566 -14.05 -11.16 21.75
CA THR A 566 -12.94 -10.59 22.53
C THR A 566 -13.06 -9.07 22.60
N LEU A 567 -13.35 -8.44 21.46
CA LEU A 567 -13.53 -7.01 21.36
C LEU A 567 -14.72 -6.54 22.19
N TYR A 568 -15.82 -7.29 22.20
CA TYR A 568 -16.97 -7.00 23.04
C TYR A 568 -16.64 -7.07 24.54
N ILE A 569 -15.90 -8.10 24.97
CA ILE A 569 -15.45 -8.22 26.37
C ILE A 569 -14.58 -7.02 26.74
N ALA A 570 -13.59 -6.69 25.92
CA ALA A 570 -12.69 -5.56 26.17
C ALA A 570 -13.45 -4.23 26.26
N ALA A 571 -14.40 -3.97 25.35
CA ALA A 571 -15.25 -2.78 25.41
C ALA A 571 -16.17 -2.76 26.65
N SER A 572 -16.70 -3.92 27.06
CA SER A 572 -17.53 -4.04 28.27
C SER A 572 -16.72 -3.73 29.53
N VAL A 573 -15.47 -4.17 29.59
CA VAL A 573 -14.54 -3.87 30.69
C VAL A 573 -14.17 -2.38 30.70
N ALA A 574 -13.82 -1.81 29.55
CA ALA A 574 -13.53 -0.39 29.38
C ALA A 574 -14.66 0.54 29.87
N MET A 575 -15.91 0.10 29.70
CA MET A 575 -17.10 0.87 30.07
C MET A 575 -17.71 0.45 31.42
N LYS A 576 -17.08 -0.46 32.17
CA LYS A 576 -17.68 -1.08 33.36
C LYS A 576 -18.07 -0.05 34.42
N ASP A 577 -17.14 0.82 34.80
CA ASP A 577 -17.29 1.77 35.92
C ASP A 577 -18.16 3.00 35.58
N ARG A 578 -18.72 3.06 34.37
CA ARG A 578 -19.59 4.16 33.92
C ARG A 578 -21.04 3.89 34.32
N GLU A 579 -21.42 4.34 35.51
CA GLU A 579 -22.81 4.30 35.98
C GLU A 579 -23.65 5.38 35.30
N ASN A 580 -24.89 5.04 34.89
CA ASN A 580 -25.91 5.95 34.33
C ASN A 580 -25.60 6.65 33.00
N ASP A 581 -24.60 6.19 32.24
CA ASP A 581 -24.32 6.72 30.89
C ASP A 581 -25.26 6.10 29.83
N LYS A 582 -26.20 6.90 29.30
CA LYS A 582 -27.09 6.47 28.20
C LYS A 582 -26.30 6.03 26.95
N ASN A 583 -25.11 6.58 26.75
CA ASN A 583 -24.23 6.25 25.62
C ASN A 583 -23.56 4.88 25.81
N LYS A 584 -23.23 4.48 27.05
CA LYS A 584 -22.75 3.11 27.35
C LYS A 584 -23.73 2.05 26.87
N TYR A 585 -25.03 2.24 27.16
CA TYR A 585 -26.04 1.29 26.73
C TYR A 585 -26.12 1.17 25.22
N ALA A 586 -26.19 2.30 24.51
CA ALA A 586 -26.25 2.33 23.05
C ALA A 586 -25.01 1.67 22.40
N THR A 587 -23.81 1.97 22.90
CA THR A 587 -22.55 1.38 22.42
C THR A 587 -22.49 -0.12 22.64
N LEU A 588 -22.68 -0.59 23.87
CA LEU A 588 -22.57 -2.02 24.17
C LEU A 588 -23.64 -2.82 23.43
N LYS A 589 -24.84 -2.25 23.26
CA LYS A 589 -25.87 -2.86 22.40
C LYS A 589 -25.38 -2.98 20.95
N LEU A 590 -24.85 -1.91 20.37
CA LEU A 590 -24.36 -1.92 18.99
C LEU A 590 -23.24 -2.96 18.78
N LEU A 591 -22.28 -3.03 19.71
CA LEU A 591 -21.18 -4.00 19.65
C LEU A 591 -21.67 -5.43 19.82
N LEU A 592 -22.64 -5.66 20.71
CA LEU A 592 -23.28 -6.96 20.89
C LEU A 592 -24.01 -7.38 19.60
N ASP A 593 -24.83 -6.49 19.04
CA ASP A 593 -25.59 -6.74 17.81
C ASP A 593 -24.64 -7.10 16.65
N SER A 594 -23.53 -6.39 16.51
CA SER A 594 -22.52 -6.65 15.47
C SER A 594 -21.74 -7.95 15.71
N THR A 595 -21.42 -8.30 16.96
CA THR A 595 -20.80 -9.58 17.30
C THR A 595 -21.73 -10.75 16.92
N LEU A 596 -23.02 -10.63 17.23
CA LEU A 596 -24.03 -11.66 16.97
C LEU A 596 -24.36 -11.82 15.48
N LYS A 597 -24.18 -10.76 14.68
CA LYS A 597 -24.34 -10.77 13.21
C LYS A 597 -23.10 -11.26 12.46
N ASN A 598 -21.98 -11.45 13.16
CA ASN A 598 -20.72 -11.85 12.54
C ASN A 598 -20.80 -13.30 12.01
N SER A 599 -20.63 -13.47 10.69
CA SER A 599 -20.74 -14.76 10.03
C SER A 599 -19.66 -15.75 10.45
N GLU A 600 -18.46 -15.28 10.79
CA GLU A 600 -17.36 -16.12 11.27
C GLU A 600 -17.68 -16.66 12.68
N PHE A 601 -18.20 -15.81 13.58
CA PHE A 601 -18.71 -16.26 14.88
C PHE A 601 -19.80 -17.32 14.72
N LEU A 602 -20.76 -17.14 13.82
CA LEU A 602 -21.85 -18.09 13.60
C LEU A 602 -21.38 -19.39 12.92
N ASP A 603 -20.43 -19.31 11.99
CA ASP A 603 -19.82 -20.48 11.36
C ASP A 603 -19.10 -21.36 12.39
N LEU A 604 -18.43 -20.74 13.36
CA LEU A 604 -17.74 -21.39 14.47
C LEU A 604 -18.69 -21.90 15.56
N PHE A 605 -19.52 -21.03 16.10
CA PHE A 605 -20.38 -21.31 17.26
C PHE A 605 -21.61 -22.15 16.89
N VAL A 606 -22.15 -21.99 15.67
CA VAL A 606 -23.43 -22.60 15.30
C VAL A 606 -23.31 -23.65 14.19
N ARG A 607 -22.53 -23.38 13.15
CA ARG A 607 -22.52 -24.19 11.91
C ARG A 607 -21.35 -25.19 11.83
N LYS A 608 -20.46 -25.22 12.83
CA LYS A 608 -19.32 -26.15 12.94
C LYS A 608 -18.37 -26.11 11.73
N LYS A 609 -18.34 -25.03 10.97
CA LYS A 609 -17.42 -24.91 9.84
C LYS A 609 -16.05 -24.55 10.39
N LYS A 610 -15.00 -25.22 9.92
CA LYS A 610 -13.65 -24.69 10.10
C LYS A 610 -13.64 -23.34 9.38
N PRO A 611 -13.26 -22.25 10.06
CA PRO A 611 -13.14 -20.98 9.38
C PRO A 611 -12.08 -21.16 8.26
N PRO A 612 -12.20 -20.44 7.13
CA PRO A 612 -11.05 -20.25 6.25
C PRO A 612 -9.87 -19.75 7.11
N LEU A 613 -8.62 -19.88 6.64
CA LEU A 613 -7.40 -19.43 7.36
C LEU A 613 -7.37 -17.89 7.56
N SER A 614 -8.41 -17.33 8.17
CA SER A 614 -8.60 -15.93 8.50
C SER A 614 -8.01 -15.66 9.88
N THR A 615 -7.50 -14.45 10.00
CA THR A 615 -6.89 -13.81 11.15
C THR A 615 -7.82 -13.62 12.35
N PHE A 616 -9.06 -14.14 12.30
CA PHE A 616 -10.07 -14.07 13.36
C PHE A 616 -9.55 -14.49 14.73
N PHE A 617 -8.55 -15.37 14.74
CA PHE A 617 -8.01 -16.02 15.92
C PHE A 617 -6.48 -15.97 16.05
N LYS A 618 -5.78 -15.14 15.27
CA LYS A 618 -4.35 -14.91 15.52
C LYS A 618 -4.17 -13.98 16.74
N GLN A 619 -4.49 -14.48 17.93
CA GLN A 619 -3.83 -14.02 19.15
C GLN A 619 -2.47 -14.71 19.23
N LYS A 620 -1.43 -13.92 19.54
CA LYS A 620 -0.09 -14.40 19.93
C LYS A 620 -0.24 -15.67 20.75
N LEU A 621 0.46 -16.74 20.35
CA LEU A 621 0.83 -17.91 21.16
C LEU A 621 0.28 -17.85 22.60
N GLN A 622 -1.01 -18.11 22.76
CA GLN A 622 -1.56 -18.42 24.06
C GLN A 622 -1.46 -19.94 24.18
N PRO A 623 -1.02 -20.44 25.35
CA PRO A 623 -0.94 -21.87 25.60
C PRO A 623 -2.32 -22.48 25.39
N GLN A 624 -2.37 -23.74 24.96
CA GLN A 624 -3.57 -24.50 24.59
C GLN A 624 -4.68 -24.47 25.66
N GLY A 625 -5.44 -23.37 25.72
CA GLY A 625 -6.59 -23.13 26.57
C GLY A 625 -7.61 -22.35 25.76
N GLY A 626 -8.85 -22.82 25.75
CA GLY A 626 -9.89 -22.38 24.81
C GLY A 626 -10.21 -20.89 24.86
N PHE A 627 -10.73 -20.40 23.74
CA PHE A 627 -11.41 -19.11 23.64
C PHE A 627 -12.39 -18.88 24.81
N GLU A 628 -12.36 -17.71 25.44
CA GLU A 628 -13.28 -17.34 26.54
C GLU A 628 -14.69 -16.97 26.05
N LEU A 629 -15.33 -17.81 25.22
CA LEU A 629 -16.74 -17.64 24.84
C LEU A 629 -17.65 -17.55 26.08
N SER A 630 -17.31 -18.25 27.16
CA SER A 630 -17.98 -18.14 28.46
C SER A 630 -17.91 -16.72 29.04
N ALA A 631 -16.75 -16.05 28.95
CA ALA A 631 -16.60 -14.66 29.41
C ALA A 631 -17.44 -13.70 28.56
N PHE A 632 -17.53 -13.94 27.25
CA PHE A 632 -18.41 -13.17 26.36
C PHE A 632 -19.88 -13.28 26.77
N PHE A 633 -20.41 -14.50 26.89
CA PHE A 633 -21.81 -14.72 27.27
C PHE A 633 -22.11 -14.19 28.67
N LYS A 634 -21.14 -14.26 29.59
CA LYS A 634 -21.25 -13.64 30.91
C LYS A 634 -21.36 -12.12 30.83
N ALA A 635 -20.46 -11.45 30.10
CA ALA A 635 -20.49 -9.99 29.93
C ALA A 635 -21.79 -9.53 29.25
N ALA A 636 -22.25 -10.26 28.22
CA ALA A 636 -23.50 -9.96 27.53
C ALA A 636 -24.72 -10.16 28.45
N ALA A 637 -24.72 -11.19 29.30
CA ALA A 637 -25.78 -11.43 30.29
C ALA A 637 -25.83 -10.34 31.36
N GLU A 638 -24.68 -9.92 31.91
CA GLU A 638 -24.59 -8.79 32.86
C GLU A 638 -25.19 -7.52 32.23
N PHE A 639 -24.77 -7.19 31.00
CA PHE A 639 -25.32 -6.07 30.24
C PHE A 639 -26.84 -6.14 30.08
N ILE A 640 -27.39 -7.28 29.68
CA ILE A 640 -28.84 -7.47 29.48
C ILE A 640 -29.61 -7.30 30.79
N ILE A 641 -29.10 -7.89 31.87
CA ILE A 641 -29.74 -7.83 33.19
C ILE A 641 -29.80 -6.40 33.69
N ASP A 642 -28.68 -5.67 33.60
CA ASP A 642 -28.58 -4.29 34.11
C ASP A 642 -29.48 -3.32 33.35
N ASN A 643 -29.81 -3.63 32.10
CA ASN A 643 -30.66 -2.80 31.24
C ASN A 643 -32.10 -3.30 31.08
N THR A 644 -32.48 -4.35 31.82
CA THR A 644 -33.88 -4.80 31.88
C THR A 644 -34.63 -4.07 32.99
N ALA A 645 -35.80 -3.51 32.67
CA ALA A 645 -36.57 -2.68 33.60
C ALA A 645 -36.99 -3.43 34.89
N PHE A 646 -36.75 -2.80 36.05
CA PHE A 646 -37.16 -3.32 37.35
C PHE A 646 -38.69 -3.13 37.62
N PRO A 647 -39.34 -4.02 38.39
CA PRO A 647 -38.82 -5.29 38.87
C PRO A 647 -38.59 -6.27 37.71
N LEU A 648 -37.50 -7.04 37.80
CA LEU A 648 -37.07 -7.99 36.79
C LEU A 648 -38.00 -9.23 36.81
N THR A 649 -38.61 -9.56 35.67
CA THR A 649 -39.42 -10.78 35.49
C THR A 649 -38.92 -11.58 34.30
N GLN A 650 -39.32 -12.86 34.23
CA GLN A 650 -38.99 -13.73 33.11
C GLN A 650 -39.47 -13.15 31.77
N GLU A 651 -40.71 -12.66 31.70
CA GLU A 651 -41.28 -12.11 30.47
C GLU A 651 -40.52 -10.87 30.01
N LYS A 652 -40.15 -9.98 30.94
CA LYS A 652 -39.37 -8.76 30.63
C LYS A 652 -37.97 -9.10 30.11
N LEU A 653 -37.31 -10.08 30.72
CA LEU A 653 -35.98 -10.54 30.30
C LEU A 653 -36.05 -11.19 28.90
N GLN A 654 -37.00 -12.10 28.68
CA GLN A 654 -37.19 -12.76 27.39
C GLN A 654 -37.58 -11.77 26.29
N LEU A 655 -38.40 -10.76 26.61
CA LEU A 655 -38.73 -9.67 25.68
C LEU A 655 -37.49 -8.85 25.33
N HIS A 656 -36.64 -8.52 26.31
CA HIS A 656 -35.42 -7.74 26.08
C HIS A 656 -34.42 -8.53 25.22
N ILE A 657 -34.18 -9.80 25.53
CA ILE A 657 -33.38 -10.70 24.69
C ILE A 657 -33.98 -10.79 23.29
N GLY A 658 -35.31 -10.91 23.16
CA GLY A 658 -36.00 -10.96 21.86
C GLY A 658 -35.73 -9.74 20.99
N LYS A 659 -35.63 -8.53 21.57
CA LYS A 659 -35.33 -7.29 20.85
C LYS A 659 -33.91 -7.27 20.24
N ILE A 660 -32.96 -7.98 20.85
CA ILE A 660 -31.58 -8.08 20.33
C ILE A 660 -31.54 -8.87 19.00
N PHE A 661 -32.42 -9.86 18.84
CA PHE A 661 -32.41 -10.76 17.66
C PHE A 661 -33.40 -10.37 16.55
N HIS A 662 -34.18 -9.28 16.70
CA HIS A 662 -35.30 -8.94 15.81
C HIS A 662 -34.88 -8.64 14.35
N ASP A 663 -33.69 -8.06 14.13
CA ASP A 663 -33.26 -7.53 12.82
C ASP A 663 -32.03 -8.25 12.24
N THR A 664 -31.97 -9.56 12.40
CA THR A 664 -30.84 -10.39 11.92
C THR A 664 -31.23 -11.14 10.62
N SER A 665 -30.35 -11.20 9.63
CA SER A 665 -30.60 -11.91 8.34
C SER A 665 -30.38 -13.43 8.41
N GLU A 666 -30.04 -13.94 9.60
CA GLU A 666 -29.61 -15.31 9.84
C GLU A 666 -30.74 -16.35 9.85
N ARG A 667 -30.39 -17.65 9.78
CA ARG A 667 -31.37 -18.75 9.88
C ARG A 667 -31.99 -18.78 11.27
N THR A 668 -33.31 -18.97 11.35
CA THR A 668 -34.05 -19.02 12.63
C THR A 668 -33.46 -20.03 13.62
N THR A 669 -33.06 -21.20 13.14
CA THR A 669 -32.44 -22.26 13.96
C THR A 669 -31.12 -21.84 14.59
N ASP A 670 -30.36 -20.98 13.91
CA ASP A 670 -29.05 -20.54 14.36
C ASP A 670 -29.19 -19.46 15.44
N LYS A 671 -30.12 -18.52 15.21
CA LYS A 671 -30.51 -17.51 16.21
C LYS A 671 -31.05 -18.14 17.48
N ASP A 672 -31.93 -19.13 17.36
CA ASP A 672 -32.56 -19.77 18.51
C ASP A 672 -31.54 -20.45 19.42
N LYS A 673 -30.46 -21.00 18.86
CA LYS A 673 -29.37 -21.59 19.65
C LYS A 673 -28.65 -20.51 20.46
N VAL A 674 -28.21 -19.44 19.83
CA VAL A 674 -27.50 -18.32 20.50
C VAL A 674 -28.40 -17.66 21.55
N LYS A 675 -29.67 -17.44 21.21
CA LYS A 675 -30.69 -16.86 22.10
C LYS A 675 -30.89 -17.69 23.37
N ARG A 676 -31.09 -19.00 23.24
CA ARG A 676 -31.25 -19.91 24.41
C ARG A 676 -30.01 -19.89 25.30
N PHE A 677 -28.84 -19.82 24.68
CA PHE A 677 -27.58 -19.81 25.39
C PHE A 677 -27.37 -18.52 26.20
N LEU A 678 -27.68 -17.38 25.59
CA LEU A 678 -27.67 -16.09 26.26
C LEU A 678 -28.69 -16.03 27.41
N GLU A 679 -29.89 -16.60 27.20
CA GLU A 679 -30.92 -16.72 28.25
C GLU A 679 -30.43 -17.58 29.43
N LEU A 680 -29.74 -18.69 29.18
CA LEU A 680 -29.17 -19.53 30.23
C LEU A 680 -28.13 -18.77 31.06
N PHE A 681 -27.24 -18.02 30.42
CA PHE A 681 -26.24 -17.20 31.12
C PHE A 681 -26.89 -16.09 31.95
N CYS A 682 -27.96 -15.45 31.45
CA CYS A 682 -28.73 -14.50 32.24
C CYS A 682 -29.28 -15.16 33.51
N TYR A 683 -29.89 -16.35 33.41
CA TYR A 683 -30.38 -17.04 34.60
C TYR A 683 -29.27 -17.44 35.57
N LYS A 684 -28.13 -17.91 35.06
CA LYS A 684 -26.96 -18.20 35.91
C LYS A 684 -26.52 -16.96 36.70
N GLN A 685 -26.39 -15.81 36.04
CA GLN A 685 -26.01 -14.56 36.71
C GLN A 685 -27.05 -14.08 37.72
N LEU A 686 -28.35 -14.25 37.44
CA LEU A 686 -29.42 -13.89 38.37
C LEU A 686 -29.47 -14.79 39.61
N ILE A 687 -29.16 -16.08 39.45
CA ILE A 687 -29.01 -17.03 40.56
C ILE A 687 -27.78 -16.67 41.39
N ASP A 688 -26.63 -16.46 40.75
CA ASP A 688 -25.35 -16.16 41.42
C ASP A 688 -25.41 -14.84 42.22
N SER A 689 -26.09 -13.83 41.65
CA SER A 689 -26.35 -12.55 42.33
C SER A 689 -27.50 -12.61 43.35
N LYS A 690 -28.10 -13.78 43.59
CA LYS A 690 -29.23 -14.02 44.51
C LYS A 690 -30.51 -13.23 44.18
N LYS A 691 -30.58 -12.64 42.99
CA LYS A 691 -31.80 -12.00 42.44
C LYS A 691 -32.89 -13.05 42.18
N ILE A 692 -32.51 -14.27 41.81
CA ILE A 692 -33.35 -15.48 41.91
C ILE A 692 -32.94 -16.23 43.18
N ASN A 693 -33.92 -16.55 44.03
CA ASN A 693 -33.71 -17.28 45.28
C ASN A 693 -34.95 -18.10 45.64
N ALA A 694 -34.90 -18.81 46.76
CA ALA A 694 -35.97 -19.73 47.20
C ALA A 694 -37.35 -19.04 47.33
N LYS A 695 -37.40 -17.72 47.54
CA LYS A 695 -38.66 -16.98 47.69
C LYS A 695 -39.34 -16.67 46.35
N ASN A 696 -38.59 -16.56 45.26
CA ASN A 696 -39.13 -16.08 43.98
C ASN A 696 -38.86 -17.02 42.79
N ILE A 697 -38.13 -18.12 42.96
CA ILE A 697 -37.83 -19.08 41.88
C ILE A 697 -39.07 -19.66 41.20
N THR A 698 -40.21 -19.74 41.90
CA THR A 698 -41.49 -20.19 41.35
C THR A 698 -42.04 -19.25 40.27
N GLY A 699 -41.65 -17.97 40.28
CA GLY A 699 -41.95 -16.99 39.25
C GLY A 699 -41.11 -17.14 37.97
N TRP A 700 -40.04 -17.95 38.01
CA TRP A 700 -39.13 -18.20 36.88
C TRP A 700 -39.33 -19.64 36.37
N LYS A 701 -40.29 -19.80 35.46
CA LYS A 701 -40.72 -21.10 34.92
C LYS A 701 -39.74 -21.63 33.88
N ASN A 702 -39.74 -22.95 33.69
CA ASN A 702 -39.00 -23.66 32.63
C ASN A 702 -37.47 -23.49 32.62
N LEU A 703 -36.86 -23.01 33.72
CA LEU A 703 -35.40 -22.95 33.90
C LEU A 703 -34.73 -24.30 33.61
N HIS A 704 -35.26 -25.37 34.20
CA HIS A 704 -34.79 -26.74 33.98
C HIS A 704 -34.92 -27.18 32.51
N VAL A 705 -36.00 -26.81 31.82
CA VAL A 705 -36.21 -27.13 30.40
C VAL A 705 -35.16 -26.42 29.55
N LEU A 706 -34.91 -25.13 29.79
CA LEU A 706 -33.89 -24.37 29.06
C LEU A 706 -32.49 -24.94 29.28
N ALA A 707 -32.13 -25.26 30.53
CA ALA A 707 -30.85 -25.86 30.85
C ALA A 707 -30.66 -27.21 30.15
N HIS A 708 -31.67 -28.09 30.16
CA HIS A 708 -31.63 -29.33 29.39
C HIS A 708 -31.52 -29.12 27.88
N GLN A 709 -32.21 -28.13 27.32
CA GLN A 709 -32.07 -27.77 25.90
C GLN A 709 -30.66 -27.25 25.56
N CYS A 710 -30.02 -26.52 26.47
CA CYS A 710 -28.66 -26.02 26.28
C CYS A 710 -27.60 -27.12 26.41
N LYS A 711 -27.83 -28.15 27.24
CA LYS A 711 -26.98 -29.36 27.27
C LYS A 711 -26.91 -30.05 25.91
N GLN A 712 -27.98 -30.02 25.12
CA GLN A 712 -27.98 -30.59 23.77
C GLN A 712 -27.06 -29.82 22.79
N ILE A 713 -26.59 -28.64 23.18
CA ILE A 713 -25.70 -27.76 22.40
C ILE A 713 -24.25 -27.81 22.96
N ALA A 714 -23.97 -28.70 23.93
CA ALA A 714 -22.66 -28.89 24.55
C ALA A 714 -21.48 -29.11 23.60
N TYR A 715 -21.76 -29.67 22.42
CA TYR A 715 -20.75 -29.86 21.38
C TYR A 715 -20.23 -28.54 20.79
N CYS A 716 -20.93 -27.40 20.98
CA CYS A 716 -20.52 -26.07 20.50
C CYS A 716 -19.62 -25.33 21.51
N LEU A 717 -19.85 -25.54 22.80
CA LEU A 717 -19.09 -24.95 23.89
C LEU A 717 -19.05 -25.96 25.05
N PRO A 718 -17.90 -26.55 25.39
CA PRO A 718 -17.81 -27.47 26.53
C PRO A 718 -18.33 -26.87 27.84
N ASP A 719 -18.08 -25.57 28.06
CA ASP A 719 -18.58 -24.82 29.22
C ASP A 719 -20.12 -24.73 29.28
N ALA A 720 -20.83 -25.00 28.18
CA ALA A 720 -22.30 -25.11 28.15
C ALA A 720 -22.82 -26.09 29.19
N LEU A 721 -22.15 -27.24 29.30
CA LEU A 721 -22.53 -28.32 30.20
C LEU A 721 -22.41 -27.83 31.64
N THR A 722 -21.23 -27.31 31.98
CA THR A 722 -20.94 -26.76 33.31
C THR A 722 -21.94 -25.69 33.73
N VAL A 723 -22.26 -24.75 32.83
CA VAL A 723 -23.23 -23.68 33.14
C VAL A 723 -24.65 -24.23 33.27
N ALA A 724 -25.07 -25.13 32.37
CA ALA A 724 -26.40 -25.73 32.42
C ALA A 724 -26.59 -26.62 33.66
N ASP A 725 -25.58 -27.40 34.03
CA ASP A 725 -25.54 -28.19 35.27
C ASP A 725 -25.64 -27.27 36.48
N GLY A 726 -24.83 -26.22 36.55
CA GLY A 726 -24.88 -25.27 37.66
C GLY A 726 -26.24 -24.58 37.82
N VAL A 727 -26.92 -24.22 36.72
CA VAL A 727 -28.30 -23.68 36.77
C VAL A 727 -29.30 -24.74 37.25
N LEU A 728 -29.17 -26.00 36.82
CA LEU A 728 -30.04 -27.09 37.26
C LEU A 728 -29.87 -27.39 38.74
N ASP A 729 -28.63 -27.51 39.21
CA ASP A 729 -28.32 -27.80 40.60
C ASP A 729 -28.91 -26.72 41.50
N SER A 730 -28.64 -25.44 41.19
CA SER A 730 -29.23 -24.32 41.91
C SER A 730 -30.77 -24.28 41.80
N TYR A 731 -31.34 -24.66 40.65
CA TYR A 731 -32.79 -24.76 40.51
C TYR A 731 -33.40 -25.82 41.44
N HIS A 732 -32.75 -26.97 41.56
CA HIS A 732 -33.18 -28.06 42.43
C HIS A 732 -33.01 -27.73 43.91
N GLU A 733 -31.95 -27.02 44.29
CA GLU A 733 -31.73 -26.55 45.66
C GLU A 733 -32.76 -25.49 46.08
N LEU A 734 -33.04 -24.52 45.20
CA LEU A 734 -33.90 -23.38 45.53
C LEU A 734 -35.38 -23.70 45.42
N LYS A 735 -35.78 -24.71 44.65
CA LYS A 735 -37.19 -25.11 44.52
C LYS A 735 -37.58 -25.96 45.73
N PRO A 736 -38.51 -25.52 46.58
CA PRO A 736 -38.94 -26.32 47.71
C PRO A 736 -39.49 -27.66 47.22
N LEU A 737 -38.91 -28.76 47.70
CA LEU A 737 -39.47 -30.09 47.55
C LEU A 737 -40.86 -30.05 48.20
N THR A 738 -41.92 -30.05 47.40
CA THR A 738 -43.26 -30.35 47.90
C THR A 738 -43.19 -31.75 48.50
N THR A 739 -43.16 -31.83 49.83
CA THR A 739 -43.38 -33.07 50.55
C THR A 739 -44.69 -33.66 50.03
N LYS A 740 -44.61 -34.86 49.42
CA LYS A 740 -45.82 -35.63 49.09
C LYS A 740 -46.71 -35.64 50.33
N PRO A 741 -48.01 -35.28 50.22
CA PRO A 741 -48.89 -35.37 51.37
C PRO A 741 -48.83 -36.82 51.86
N ALA A 742 -48.53 -36.99 53.15
CA ALA A 742 -48.49 -38.30 53.78
C ALA A 742 -49.82 -39.02 53.48
N PRO A 743 -49.79 -40.31 53.10
CA PRO A 743 -51.03 -41.04 52.81
C PRO A 743 -51.95 -40.92 54.02
N LYS A 744 -53.17 -40.41 53.79
CA LYS A 744 -54.22 -40.36 54.82
C LYS A 744 -54.32 -41.75 55.44
N LYS A 745 -54.13 -41.84 56.77
CA LYS A 745 -54.45 -43.04 57.54
C LYS A 745 -55.86 -43.45 57.16
N ARG A 746 -56.02 -44.64 56.57
CA ARG A 746 -57.32 -45.29 56.45
C ARG A 746 -57.87 -45.47 57.87
N GLU A 747 -59.00 -44.83 58.16
CA GLU A 747 -59.81 -45.21 59.30
C GLU A 747 -60.23 -46.68 59.10
N GLN A 748 -59.85 -47.53 60.06
CA GLN A 748 -60.31 -48.91 60.11
C GLN A 748 -61.80 -48.93 60.47
N PRO A 749 -62.63 -49.73 59.80
CA PRO A 749 -63.97 -50.01 60.27
C PRO A 749 -63.90 -50.86 61.55
N LEU A 750 -64.64 -50.44 62.57
CA LEU A 750 -65.01 -51.25 63.73
C LEU A 750 -65.74 -52.51 63.25
N LEU A 751 -65.13 -53.68 63.44
CA LEU A 751 -65.82 -54.96 63.41
C LEU A 751 -65.99 -55.41 64.87
N GLU A 752 -67.22 -55.28 65.36
CA GLU A 752 -67.69 -55.94 66.58
C GLU A 752 -67.66 -57.45 66.38
N PHE A 753 -66.97 -58.16 67.28
CA PHE A 753 -67.10 -59.59 67.46
C PHE A 753 -68.40 -59.90 68.19
N ARG A 754 -69.21 -60.82 67.66
CA ARG A 754 -70.14 -61.62 68.45
C ARG A 754 -69.82 -63.10 68.30
N PHE A 755 -69.64 -63.75 69.45
CA PHE A 755 -69.57 -65.19 69.63
C PHE A 755 -70.97 -65.81 69.49
N CYS A 756 -71.08 -66.84 68.64
CA CYS A 756 -71.70 -68.15 68.87
C CYS A 756 -71.67 -68.93 67.55
#